data_AF-A0A2V3IMJ3-F1
#
_entry.id   AF-A0A2V3IMJ3-F1
#
_cell.length_a   1.000
_cell.length_b   1.000
_cell.length_c   1.000
_cell.angle_alpha   90.00
_cell.angle_beta   90.00
_cell.angle_gamma   90.00
#
_symmetry.space_group_name_H-M   'P 1'
#
loop_
_entity.id
_entity.type
_entity.pdbx_description
1 polymer ?
#
loop_
_entity_poly.entity_id
_entity_poly.type
_entity_poly.pdbx_seq_one_letter_code
_entity_poly.pdbx_strand_id
1 'polypeptide(L)'
;MASNLQNDPQETGSGALAPASRTTQQRGRGRGRGLGRGRPRGRGRGRGRGRGGVQRNRNQRDPSQGWRICNPTAQRLLLEDVFISEAVEERARLFCESAVERLDLELNARQLPSTRVGHIVLLMDDMLRMCLRWINEYISLYRRDMELLRMHHLYGFVSVLLLSHCTGFSMAKTIDILRAEGVDPPHIAIVRFICGNILAFSPTGRGLDGGGTWLAQRDQTPLLTQLEKTAFRQTCKVFVSPNYTLATLDDDLYGTRESDNQVKSLSNRKADREGHQADAIADSLFRVTLMVRFRRRGESVFSNVRNLVDALLEGRAEQSIRGFVLTADRGYGKVALLRELLKHGIGSIMIMPDHLLQCHPFVGQSYLNVMRHDYEELDGDETDGSTDSDQALQQEDDPSTSDIVPGPTTLSTDRARTFILNDEPSQGPKTWFAGKTLKIRNRGESHAVNRVKVTAVAVRERGTDKFSRIIRFIYSLPSSFSTLLESWIAVPKCTRMIGTLFSKRDNTGRLTIPPNDSTEFQDVIERHILDHCSVLTLDQRCADWFVLRQFRVTGTSAGKILHANDAFREMVGLSEPTCTEQTLQQSLLSFVQTWFGGGRSTEPMMRGTANEPAVVASLKSKAFVQAFYSCGMLSMKAKPWLACSPDGIAIIELLDLGLCSEESETESTQLCSVEIKTNVAQSSLDRALGLTTADLVTCEVGDQSFRRYIPAEHIGQILHQMLVLAVNYVIYVSCSESGIMYTVLVHCNNSVLDTCLSALNAIALPVVSWAHQPGPLQIPSFSDTETTKVLQSRFQFWSLVNNYVTQNDAFPPLKLFKHASQSL
;
A
#
# COMPACT_ATOMS: atom_id res chain seq x y z
N MET A 1 -26.59 10.37 -68.63
CA MET A 1 -27.24 10.94 -69.84
C MET A 1 -28.54 10.16 -70.06
N ALA A 2 -29.69 10.84 -70.23
CA ALA A 2 -31.01 10.26 -70.56
C ALA A 2 -31.55 9.17 -69.57
N SER A 3 -32.84 8.80 -69.46
CA SER A 3 -34.20 9.30 -69.84
C SER A 3 -35.22 8.45 -69.03
N ASN A 4 -36.52 8.72 -68.83
CA ASN A 4 -37.47 9.81 -69.18
C ASN A 4 -38.52 9.91 -68.01
N LEU A 5 -39.26 11.01 -67.77
CA LEU A 5 -40.57 11.43 -68.35
C LEU A 5 -41.69 10.34 -68.29
N GLN A 6 -42.96 10.60 -67.91
CA GLN A 6 -43.69 11.90 -67.84
C GLN A 6 -45.08 11.85 -67.12
N ASN A 7 -45.65 13.06 -66.90
CA ASN A 7 -47.09 13.44 -66.91
C ASN A 7 -48.05 13.21 -65.70
N ASP A 8 -48.23 14.31 -64.95
CA ASP A 8 -49.51 14.94 -64.50
C ASP A 8 -50.44 15.30 -65.72
N PRO A 9 -51.73 15.78 -65.61
CA PRO A 9 -52.06 17.07 -64.95
C PRO A 9 -53.54 17.40 -64.54
N GLN A 10 -53.75 18.67 -64.11
CA GLN A 10 -54.99 19.51 -64.10
C GLN A 10 -56.09 19.30 -63.03
N GLU A 11 -56.96 20.29 -62.72
CA GLU A 11 -56.78 21.73 -62.40
C GLU A 11 -58.11 22.37 -61.89
N THR A 12 -58.11 23.70 -61.66
CA THR A 12 -59.27 24.58 -61.32
C THR A 12 -59.79 24.52 -59.87
N GLY A 13 -60.32 25.60 -59.27
CA GLY A 13 -60.51 26.97 -59.79
C GLY A 13 -60.73 28.03 -58.69
N SER A 14 -60.75 29.31 -59.07
CA SER A 14 -60.74 30.48 -58.18
C SER A 14 -62.10 31.15 -57.96
N GLY A 15 -62.31 31.78 -56.80
CA GLY A 15 -63.44 32.69 -56.56
C GLY A 15 -63.22 33.63 -55.36
N ALA A 16 -63.67 34.88 -55.46
CA ALA A 16 -63.53 35.89 -54.42
C ALA A 16 -64.71 36.89 -54.45
N LEU A 17 -65.06 37.50 -53.31
CA LEU A 17 -65.60 38.86 -53.15
C LEU A 17 -65.82 39.22 -51.67
N ALA A 18 -66.09 40.51 -51.39
CA ALA A 18 -66.25 41.14 -50.06
C ALA A 18 -67.64 41.86 -50.02
N PRO A 19 -68.03 42.82 -49.12
CA PRO A 19 -67.28 43.51 -48.05
C PRO A 19 -68.08 43.87 -46.74
N ALA A 20 -67.46 44.74 -45.91
CA ALA A 20 -68.09 45.73 -45.00
C ALA A 20 -68.76 45.28 -43.66
N SER A 21 -68.71 46.05 -42.55
CA SER A 21 -67.85 47.22 -42.20
C SER A 21 -67.93 47.66 -40.72
N ARG A 22 -66.85 48.30 -40.22
CA ARG A 22 -66.82 49.32 -39.10
C ARG A 22 -67.15 48.78 -37.67
N THR A 23 -66.78 49.37 -36.52
CA THR A 23 -66.15 50.66 -36.07
C THR A 23 -65.73 50.48 -34.57
N THR A 24 -64.73 51.09 -33.91
CA THR A 24 -63.57 51.97 -34.26
C THR A 24 -62.62 52.21 -33.05
N GLN A 25 -61.36 52.61 -33.28
CA GLN A 25 -60.46 53.41 -32.37
C GLN A 25 -59.95 52.73 -31.05
N GLN A 26 -58.82 53.11 -30.40
CA GLN A 26 -57.68 54.00 -30.73
C GLN A 26 -56.39 53.68 -29.88
N ARG A 27 -55.21 53.94 -30.46
CA ARG A 27 -53.88 54.27 -29.83
C ARG A 27 -53.21 53.27 -28.84
N GLY A 28 -51.89 53.00 -28.90
CA GLY A 28 -50.90 53.26 -29.96
C GLY A 28 -49.42 53.34 -29.50
N ARG A 29 -48.48 53.04 -30.43
CA ARG A 29 -46.99 53.17 -30.36
C ARG A 29 -46.26 52.15 -29.44
N GLY A 30 -45.04 51.70 -29.75
CA GLY A 30 -44.23 51.92 -30.95
C GLY A 30 -42.80 51.32 -30.90
N ARG A 31 -42.28 50.90 -32.07
CA ARG A 31 -40.93 50.35 -32.39
C ARG A 31 -39.75 51.21 -31.84
N GLY A 32 -38.50 50.74 -31.70
CA GLY A 32 -37.88 49.49 -32.20
C GLY A 32 -36.37 49.31 -31.89
N ARG A 33 -35.57 48.92 -32.89
CA ARG A 33 -34.19 48.36 -32.78
C ARG A 33 -33.08 49.37 -32.41
N GLY A 34 -31.98 48.88 -31.84
CA GLY A 34 -30.68 49.59 -31.77
C GLY A 34 -29.51 48.71 -31.29
N LEU A 35 -28.37 48.75 -31.99
CA LEU A 35 -27.07 48.19 -31.55
C LEU A 35 -26.13 49.33 -31.15
N GLY A 36 -25.29 49.15 -30.14
CA GLY A 36 -24.28 50.15 -29.76
C GLY A 36 -23.35 49.69 -28.62
N ARG A 37 -22.05 50.02 -28.72
CA ARG A 37 -21.03 49.76 -27.67
C ARG A 37 -20.91 50.96 -26.72
N GLY A 38 -20.65 50.72 -25.42
CA GLY A 38 -20.33 51.81 -24.48
C GLY A 38 -19.97 51.37 -23.05
N ARG A 39 -18.70 51.52 -22.67
CA ARG A 39 -18.24 51.90 -21.31
C ARG A 39 -18.07 53.46 -21.32
N PRO A 40 -17.92 54.22 -20.19
CA PRO A 40 -17.43 53.80 -18.86
C PRO A 40 -18.02 54.53 -17.61
N ARG A 41 -17.52 54.17 -16.41
CA ARG A 41 -17.57 54.93 -15.11
C ARG A 41 -18.99 55.18 -14.52
N GLY A 42 -19.18 55.43 -13.22
CA GLY A 42 -18.28 55.38 -12.05
C GLY A 42 -18.76 56.26 -10.88
N ARG A 43 -18.42 55.90 -9.63
CA ARG A 43 -18.84 56.49 -8.32
C ARG A 43 -20.27 56.09 -7.87
N GLY A 44 -20.57 55.90 -6.59
CA GLY A 44 -19.69 55.76 -5.40
C GLY A 44 -20.26 56.33 -4.09
N ARG A 45 -19.77 55.81 -2.94
CA ARG A 45 -20.14 56.10 -1.52
C ARG A 45 -21.42 55.39 -1.02
N GLY A 46 -21.48 54.80 0.18
CA GLY A 46 -20.40 54.29 1.05
C GLY A 46 -20.57 54.50 2.57
N ARG A 47 -19.85 53.66 3.34
CA ARG A 47 -19.67 53.61 4.82
C ARG A 47 -20.76 52.87 5.62
N GLY A 48 -20.28 52.00 6.52
CA GLY A 48 -21.10 51.14 7.39
C GLY A 48 -20.31 50.00 8.07
N ARG A 49 -18.99 50.16 8.31
CA ARG A 49 -18.15 49.12 8.95
C ARG A 49 -18.43 49.05 10.47
N GLY A 50 -19.46 48.30 10.86
CA GLY A 50 -19.57 47.83 12.24
C GLY A 50 -18.43 46.85 12.56
N ARG A 51 -17.73 47.05 13.68
CA ARG A 51 -16.73 46.08 14.19
C ARG A 51 -17.46 44.88 14.82
N GLY A 52 -18.00 44.01 13.97
CA GLY A 52 -18.37 42.65 14.39
C GLY A 52 -17.10 41.91 14.81
N GLY A 53 -16.86 41.82 16.12
CA GLY A 53 -15.71 41.09 16.64
C GLY A 53 -15.80 39.61 16.25
N VAL A 54 -14.66 38.97 15.98
CA VAL A 54 -14.61 37.54 15.66
C VAL A 54 -14.98 36.74 16.91
N GLN A 55 -16.27 36.48 17.09
CA GLN A 55 -16.79 35.53 18.06
C GLN A 55 -16.34 34.12 17.62
N ARG A 56 -15.12 33.74 18.04
CA ARG A 56 -14.60 32.37 17.92
C ARG A 56 -15.70 31.40 18.35
N ASN A 57 -16.13 30.56 17.43
CA ASN A 57 -17.27 29.68 17.63
C ASN A 57 -16.93 28.64 18.70
N ARG A 58 -17.35 28.88 19.95
CA ARG A 58 -16.93 28.18 21.19
C ARG A 58 -17.32 26.69 21.25
N ASN A 59 -17.87 26.15 20.17
CA ASN A 59 -18.47 24.82 20.06
C ASN A 59 -17.68 23.83 19.19
N GLN A 60 -16.49 24.18 18.69
CA GLN A 60 -15.56 23.17 18.17
C GLN A 60 -15.14 22.26 19.32
N ARG A 61 -15.64 21.02 19.33
CA ARG A 61 -15.30 20.02 20.34
C ARG A 61 -13.91 19.47 20.05
N ASP A 62 -13.05 19.48 21.06
CA ASP A 62 -11.74 18.83 21.05
C ASP A 62 -11.87 17.36 20.58
N PRO A 63 -11.25 16.95 19.45
CA PRO A 63 -11.34 15.58 18.94
C PRO A 63 -10.77 14.51 19.90
N SER A 64 -9.82 14.92 20.76
CA SER A 64 -9.24 14.10 21.81
C SER A 64 -10.09 14.02 23.09
N GLN A 65 -11.16 14.81 23.23
CA GLN A 65 -12.00 14.85 24.43
C GLN A 65 -12.52 13.45 24.82
N GLY A 66 -12.17 12.98 26.01
CA GLY A 66 -12.60 11.69 26.55
C GLY A 66 -11.93 10.46 25.94
N TRP A 67 -10.92 10.62 25.08
CA TRP A 67 -9.94 9.57 24.81
C TRP A 67 -8.89 9.54 25.92
N ARG A 68 -8.23 8.40 26.11
CA ARG A 68 -7.05 8.25 26.98
C ARG A 68 -5.96 7.54 26.20
N ILE A 69 -4.72 7.99 26.32
CA ILE A 69 -3.57 7.28 25.73
C ILE A 69 -3.52 5.86 26.31
N CYS A 70 -3.32 4.88 25.45
CA CYS A 70 -3.00 3.51 25.80
C CYS A 70 -1.62 3.20 25.23
N ASN A 71 -0.70 2.75 26.08
CA ASN A 71 0.55 2.17 25.61
C ASN A 71 0.36 0.64 25.65
N PRO A 72 0.55 -0.09 24.53
CA PRO A 72 0.55 -1.55 24.57
C PRO A 72 1.71 -2.03 25.46
N THR A 73 1.52 -3.12 26.20
CA THR A 73 2.48 -3.57 27.21
C THR A 73 3.83 -3.95 26.61
N ALA A 74 3.83 -4.48 25.38
CA ALA A 74 4.97 -4.59 24.49
C ALA A 74 4.46 -4.57 23.04
N GLN A 75 5.22 -3.99 22.11
CA GLN A 75 4.97 -4.18 20.67
C GLN A 75 5.52 -5.56 20.27
N ARG A 76 4.71 -6.37 19.57
CA ARG A 76 5.16 -7.65 18.99
C ARG A 76 5.64 -7.44 17.56
N LEU A 77 6.49 -8.33 17.07
CA LEU A 77 6.84 -8.47 15.66
C LEU A 77 6.58 -9.93 15.27
N LEU A 78 5.78 -10.13 14.23
CA LEU A 78 5.37 -11.44 13.72
C LEU A 78 5.79 -11.57 12.25
N LEU A 79 5.99 -12.80 11.77
CA LEU A 79 5.98 -13.08 10.34
C LEU A 79 4.53 -13.05 9.80
N GLU A 80 4.36 -12.83 8.50
CA GLU A 80 3.04 -12.72 7.87
C GLU A 80 2.23 -14.03 7.91
N ASP A 81 2.88 -15.20 7.82
CA ASP A 81 2.26 -16.51 7.96
C ASP A 81 1.74 -16.77 9.39
N VAL A 82 2.56 -16.48 10.40
CA VAL A 82 2.17 -16.53 11.83
C VAL A 82 1.00 -15.60 12.10
N PHE A 83 1.00 -14.39 11.54
CA PHE A 83 -0.13 -13.46 11.65
C PHE A 83 -1.40 -13.99 10.97
N ILE A 84 -1.29 -14.58 9.77
CA ILE A 84 -2.43 -15.18 9.06
C ILE A 84 -3.02 -16.36 9.86
N SER A 85 -2.17 -17.21 10.46
CA SER A 85 -2.63 -18.32 11.29
C SER A 85 -3.30 -17.84 12.59
N GLU A 86 -2.67 -16.91 13.33
CA GLU A 86 -3.24 -16.33 14.56
C GLU A 86 -4.54 -15.51 14.32
N ALA A 87 -4.69 -14.84 13.15
CA ALA A 87 -5.78 -13.88 12.91
C ALA A 87 -6.90 -14.35 11.96
N VAL A 88 -6.62 -15.28 11.03
CA VAL A 88 -7.51 -15.57 9.89
C VAL A 88 -7.84 -17.07 9.77
N GLU A 89 -6.87 -17.96 9.88
CA GLU A 89 -6.98 -19.37 9.43
C GLU A 89 -8.14 -20.15 10.10
N GLU A 90 -8.13 -20.27 11.43
CA GLU A 90 -9.17 -20.98 12.19
C GLU A 90 -10.56 -20.34 11.98
N ARG A 91 -10.60 -19.01 11.78
CA ARG A 91 -11.82 -18.27 11.50
C ARG A 91 -12.34 -18.53 10.08
N ALA A 92 -11.46 -18.70 9.11
CA ALA A 92 -11.81 -19.09 7.74
C ALA A 92 -12.37 -20.52 7.70
N ARG A 93 -11.76 -21.46 8.46
CA ARG A 93 -12.27 -22.83 8.64
C ARG A 93 -13.69 -22.83 9.21
N LEU A 94 -13.90 -22.13 10.32
CA LEU A 94 -15.21 -22.02 10.98
C LEU A 94 -16.26 -21.27 10.13
N PHE A 95 -15.84 -20.31 9.29
CA PHE A 95 -16.70 -19.71 8.28
C PHE A 95 -17.13 -20.73 7.22
N CYS A 96 -16.21 -21.52 6.66
CA CYS A 96 -16.51 -22.54 5.67
C CYS A 96 -17.49 -23.59 6.21
N GLU A 97 -17.24 -24.12 7.40
CA GLU A 97 -18.14 -25.08 8.06
C GLU A 97 -19.54 -24.49 8.27
N SER A 98 -19.62 -23.26 8.79
CA SER A 98 -20.88 -22.54 8.96
C SER A 98 -21.62 -22.26 7.64
N ALA A 99 -20.90 -22.02 6.55
CA ALA A 99 -21.49 -21.79 5.23
C ALA A 99 -21.99 -23.10 4.58
N VAL A 100 -21.23 -24.20 4.70
CA VAL A 100 -21.63 -25.53 4.17
C VAL A 100 -22.85 -26.07 4.90
N GLU A 101 -22.86 -26.04 6.24
CA GLU A 101 -24.01 -26.45 7.06
C GLU A 101 -25.29 -25.72 6.61
N ARG A 102 -25.21 -24.39 6.43
CA ARG A 102 -26.34 -23.56 6.02
C ARG A 102 -26.75 -23.75 4.58
N LEU A 103 -25.80 -24.03 3.69
CA LEU A 103 -26.07 -24.36 2.29
C LEU A 103 -26.90 -25.65 2.23
N ASP A 104 -26.46 -26.72 2.91
CA ASP A 104 -27.20 -27.98 2.94
C ASP A 104 -28.56 -27.85 3.66
N LEU A 105 -28.67 -27.06 4.74
CA LEU A 105 -29.96 -26.77 5.39
C LEU A 105 -30.95 -26.05 4.44
N GLU A 106 -30.51 -25.00 3.74
CA GLU A 106 -31.38 -24.25 2.81
C GLU A 106 -31.69 -25.02 1.51
N LEU A 107 -30.82 -25.94 1.09
CA LEU A 107 -31.08 -26.90 0.00
C LEU A 107 -32.13 -27.93 0.40
N ASN A 108 -31.94 -28.60 1.54
CA ASN A 108 -32.88 -29.60 2.07
C ASN A 108 -34.26 -28.99 2.33
N ALA A 109 -34.33 -27.77 2.87
CA ALA A 109 -35.58 -27.03 3.07
C ALA A 109 -36.34 -26.71 1.77
N ARG A 110 -35.67 -26.77 0.60
CA ARG A 110 -36.26 -26.59 -0.73
C ARG A 110 -36.31 -27.87 -1.56
N GLN A 111 -35.89 -29.00 -1.01
CA GLN A 111 -35.78 -30.29 -1.71
C GLN A 111 -34.87 -30.20 -2.96
N LEU A 112 -33.84 -29.35 -2.91
CA LEU A 112 -32.86 -29.16 -3.99
C LEU A 112 -31.65 -30.09 -3.78
N PRO A 113 -31.16 -30.78 -4.82
CA PRO A 113 -29.97 -31.64 -4.70
C PRO A 113 -28.70 -30.79 -4.61
N SER A 114 -27.78 -31.12 -3.69
CA SER A 114 -26.51 -30.40 -3.51
C SER A 114 -25.59 -30.62 -4.72
N THR A 115 -25.74 -29.71 -5.68
CA THR A 115 -25.20 -29.74 -7.04
C THR A 115 -25.06 -28.31 -7.52
N ARG A 116 -24.19 -28.04 -8.52
CA ARG A 116 -24.04 -26.69 -9.09
C ARG A 116 -25.37 -26.07 -9.55
N VAL A 117 -26.27 -26.88 -10.11
CA VAL A 117 -27.62 -26.44 -10.53
C VAL A 117 -28.50 -26.13 -9.31
N GLY A 118 -28.54 -27.01 -8.30
CA GLY A 118 -29.27 -26.77 -7.06
C GLY A 118 -28.78 -25.52 -6.31
N HIS A 119 -27.48 -25.25 -6.32
CA HIS A 119 -26.88 -24.04 -5.73
C HIS A 119 -27.29 -22.77 -6.49
N ILE A 120 -27.27 -22.79 -7.82
CA ILE A 120 -27.73 -21.66 -8.67
C ILE A 120 -29.23 -21.42 -8.48
N VAL A 121 -30.05 -22.48 -8.45
CA VAL A 121 -31.49 -22.37 -8.20
C VAL A 121 -31.75 -21.78 -6.81
N LEU A 122 -31.09 -22.30 -5.76
CA LEU A 122 -31.21 -21.78 -4.39
C LEU A 122 -30.95 -20.27 -4.31
N LEU A 123 -29.89 -19.78 -4.96
CA LEU A 123 -29.48 -18.38 -4.86
C LEU A 123 -30.28 -17.44 -5.77
N MET A 124 -30.78 -17.90 -6.93
CA MET A 124 -31.40 -17.02 -7.93
C MET A 124 -32.92 -17.13 -8.09
N ASP A 125 -33.56 -18.24 -7.68
CA ASP A 125 -34.97 -18.54 -7.99
C ASP A 125 -35.95 -17.46 -7.47
N ASP A 126 -35.76 -16.97 -6.24
CA ASP A 126 -36.57 -15.89 -5.64
C ASP A 126 -36.57 -14.61 -6.51
N MET A 127 -35.38 -14.23 -7.01
CA MET A 127 -35.20 -13.05 -7.87
C MET A 127 -35.82 -13.29 -9.25
N LEU A 128 -35.56 -14.46 -9.86
CA LEU A 128 -36.06 -14.78 -11.20
C LEU A 128 -37.59 -14.90 -11.23
N ARG A 129 -38.22 -15.45 -10.18
CA ARG A 129 -39.70 -15.44 -10.01
C ARG A 129 -40.28 -14.03 -9.92
N MET A 130 -39.55 -13.11 -9.30
CA MET A 130 -39.97 -11.72 -9.14
C MET A 130 -39.83 -10.93 -10.45
N CYS A 131 -38.69 -11.04 -11.14
CA CYS A 131 -38.52 -10.47 -12.47
C CYS A 131 -39.54 -11.04 -13.47
N LEU A 132 -39.79 -12.36 -13.44
CA LEU A 132 -40.84 -13.01 -14.24
C LEU A 132 -42.21 -12.39 -13.98
N ARG A 133 -42.57 -12.19 -12.71
CA ARG A 133 -43.85 -11.57 -12.32
C ARG A 133 -43.99 -10.17 -12.93
N TRP A 134 -42.98 -9.32 -12.77
CA TRP A 134 -43.01 -7.94 -13.26
C TRP A 134 -42.99 -7.85 -14.80
N ILE A 135 -42.29 -8.76 -15.50
CA ILE A 135 -42.33 -8.85 -16.97
C ILE A 135 -43.72 -9.29 -17.44
N ASN A 136 -44.33 -10.31 -16.82
CA ASN A 136 -45.67 -10.77 -17.18
C ASN A 136 -46.77 -9.73 -16.84
N GLU A 137 -46.58 -8.96 -15.76
CA GLU A 137 -47.39 -7.79 -15.42
C GLU A 137 -47.27 -6.71 -16.51
N TYR A 138 -46.05 -6.40 -16.96
CA TYR A 138 -45.78 -5.47 -18.07
C TYR A 138 -46.38 -5.95 -19.40
N ILE A 139 -46.27 -7.25 -19.74
CA ILE A 139 -46.92 -7.84 -20.92
C ILE A 139 -48.43 -7.62 -20.85
N SER A 140 -49.06 -7.97 -19.73
CA SER A 140 -50.50 -7.84 -19.52
C SER A 140 -51.01 -6.40 -19.66
N LEU A 141 -50.19 -5.42 -19.28
CA LEU A 141 -50.52 -3.99 -19.38
C LEU A 141 -50.29 -3.39 -20.78
N TYR A 142 -49.22 -3.79 -21.48
CA TYR A 142 -48.68 -3.04 -22.62
C TYR A 142 -48.39 -3.86 -23.89
N ARG A 143 -48.48 -5.20 -23.87
CA ARG A 143 -48.14 -6.10 -24.98
C ARG A 143 -49.21 -7.18 -25.18
N ARG A 144 -50.36 -6.81 -25.73
CA ARG A 144 -51.53 -7.70 -25.89
C ARG A 144 -51.27 -8.97 -26.72
N ASP A 145 -50.27 -8.93 -27.61
CA ASP A 145 -50.02 -9.96 -28.62
C ASP A 145 -48.87 -10.92 -28.26
N MET A 146 -48.43 -10.96 -26.99
CA MET A 146 -47.31 -11.79 -26.54
C MET A 146 -47.72 -12.76 -25.43
N GLU A 147 -47.33 -14.03 -25.56
CA GLU A 147 -47.56 -15.03 -24.51
C GLU A 147 -46.78 -14.68 -23.23
N LEU A 148 -47.40 -14.93 -22.07
CA LEU A 148 -46.75 -14.80 -20.77
C LEU A 148 -45.56 -15.75 -20.67
N LEU A 149 -44.44 -15.24 -20.16
CA LEU A 149 -43.23 -16.03 -19.96
C LEU A 149 -43.42 -17.03 -18.82
N ARG A 150 -42.54 -18.04 -18.77
CA ARG A 150 -42.48 -19.09 -17.75
C ARG A 150 -41.05 -19.20 -17.23
N MET A 151 -40.82 -19.83 -16.08
CA MET A 151 -39.48 -19.87 -15.43
C MET A 151 -38.37 -20.42 -16.34
N HIS A 152 -38.65 -21.37 -17.23
CA HIS A 152 -37.64 -21.90 -18.14
C HIS A 152 -37.12 -20.85 -19.15
N HIS A 153 -37.94 -19.87 -19.55
CA HIS A 153 -37.48 -18.73 -20.37
C HIS A 153 -36.46 -17.87 -19.61
N LEU A 154 -36.64 -17.68 -18.29
CA LEU A 154 -35.75 -16.87 -17.45
C LEU A 154 -34.46 -17.63 -17.11
N TYR A 155 -34.53 -18.92 -16.79
CA TYR A 155 -33.33 -19.75 -16.62
C TYR A 155 -32.53 -19.86 -17.92
N GLY A 156 -33.18 -20.15 -19.05
CA GLY A 156 -32.52 -20.17 -20.36
C GLY A 156 -31.90 -18.82 -20.73
N PHE A 157 -32.56 -17.72 -20.41
CA PHE A 157 -32.00 -16.37 -20.57
C PHE A 157 -30.73 -16.16 -19.74
N VAL A 158 -30.74 -16.55 -18.46
CA VAL A 158 -29.56 -16.49 -17.57
C VAL A 158 -28.43 -17.37 -18.10
N SER A 159 -28.72 -18.59 -18.59
CA SER A 159 -27.72 -19.47 -19.19
C SER A 159 -27.07 -18.86 -20.43
N VAL A 160 -27.86 -18.25 -21.33
CA VAL A 160 -27.34 -17.54 -22.52
C VAL A 160 -26.55 -16.30 -22.12
N LEU A 161 -27.01 -15.53 -21.15
CA LEU A 161 -26.32 -14.32 -20.65
C LEU A 161 -24.95 -14.66 -20.03
N LEU A 162 -24.89 -15.65 -19.13
CA LEU A 162 -23.65 -16.07 -18.49
C LEU A 162 -22.66 -16.66 -19.50
N LEU A 163 -23.10 -17.56 -20.38
CA LEU A 163 -22.21 -18.16 -21.37
C LEU A 163 -21.71 -17.14 -22.40
N SER A 164 -22.56 -16.19 -22.81
CA SER A 164 -22.18 -15.05 -23.66
C SER A 164 -21.10 -14.19 -22.98
N HIS A 165 -21.28 -13.84 -21.71
CA HIS A 165 -20.30 -13.05 -20.95
C HIS A 165 -18.98 -13.81 -20.69
N CYS A 166 -19.03 -15.10 -20.40
CA CYS A 166 -17.83 -15.91 -20.13
C CYS A 166 -17.02 -16.28 -21.39
N THR A 167 -17.61 -16.17 -22.59
CA THR A 167 -16.93 -16.50 -23.87
C THR A 167 -16.64 -15.27 -24.74
N GLY A 168 -17.26 -14.13 -24.47
CA GLY A 168 -17.25 -12.97 -25.37
C GLY A 168 -18.10 -13.15 -26.64
N PHE A 169 -18.76 -14.30 -26.83
CA PHE A 169 -19.66 -14.51 -27.96
C PHE A 169 -20.96 -13.70 -27.78
N SER A 170 -21.54 -13.24 -28.89
CA SER A 170 -22.87 -12.62 -28.86
C SER A 170 -23.93 -13.62 -28.39
N MET A 171 -25.03 -13.15 -27.80
CA MET A 171 -26.14 -14.02 -27.35
C MET A 171 -26.70 -14.89 -28.48
N ALA A 172 -26.70 -14.41 -29.73
CA ALA A 172 -27.09 -15.20 -30.89
C ALA A 172 -26.10 -16.35 -31.15
N LYS A 173 -24.79 -16.05 -31.24
CA LYS A 173 -23.75 -17.07 -31.44
C LYS A 173 -23.72 -18.08 -30.27
N THR A 174 -24.02 -17.64 -29.06
CA THR A 174 -24.16 -18.48 -27.86
C THR A 174 -25.32 -19.47 -28.00
N ILE A 175 -26.48 -19.01 -28.48
CA ILE A 175 -27.64 -19.86 -28.81
C ILE A 175 -27.30 -20.88 -29.92
N ASP A 176 -26.58 -20.44 -30.96
CA ASP A 176 -26.21 -21.33 -32.08
C ASP A 176 -25.21 -22.42 -31.64
N ILE A 177 -24.28 -22.10 -30.73
CA ILE A 177 -23.38 -23.09 -30.12
C ILE A 177 -24.17 -24.06 -29.25
N LEU A 178 -25.05 -23.58 -28.36
CA LEU A 178 -25.86 -24.46 -27.50
C LEU A 178 -26.69 -25.47 -28.31
N ARG A 179 -27.24 -25.06 -29.47
CA ARG A 179 -27.93 -25.97 -30.40
C ARG A 179 -27.02 -26.99 -31.06
N ALA A 180 -25.80 -26.59 -31.43
CA ALA A 180 -24.81 -27.52 -32.00
C ALA A 180 -24.41 -28.61 -31.00
N GLU A 181 -24.31 -28.25 -29.71
CA GLU A 181 -24.09 -29.19 -28.59
C GLU A 181 -25.35 -29.97 -28.15
N GLY A 182 -26.44 -29.91 -28.92
CA GLY A 182 -27.67 -30.67 -28.66
C GLY A 182 -28.55 -30.16 -27.52
N VAL A 183 -28.29 -28.95 -27.00
CA VAL A 183 -29.14 -28.27 -26.01
C VAL A 183 -30.28 -27.52 -26.72
N ASP A 184 -31.44 -27.36 -26.06
CA ASP A 184 -32.54 -26.49 -26.52
C ASP A 184 -32.52 -25.13 -25.79
N PRO A 185 -31.80 -24.11 -26.30
CA PRO A 185 -31.79 -22.77 -25.74
C PRO A 185 -33.02 -21.94 -26.16
N PRO A 186 -33.45 -20.96 -25.35
CA PRO A 186 -34.58 -20.10 -25.67
C PRO A 186 -34.36 -19.35 -26.99
N HIS A 187 -35.44 -19.18 -27.77
CA HIS A 187 -35.37 -18.48 -29.04
C HIS A 187 -34.84 -17.04 -28.87
N ILE A 188 -33.99 -16.58 -29.79
CA ILE A 188 -33.33 -15.26 -29.72
C ILE A 188 -34.32 -14.08 -29.60
N ALA A 189 -35.55 -14.23 -30.10
CA ALA A 189 -36.61 -13.23 -29.90
C ALA A 189 -37.04 -13.12 -28.42
N ILE A 190 -37.10 -14.22 -27.68
CA ILE A 190 -37.43 -14.25 -26.24
C ILE A 190 -36.28 -13.63 -25.45
N VAL A 191 -35.03 -13.98 -25.76
CA VAL A 191 -33.84 -13.39 -25.14
C VAL A 191 -33.80 -11.87 -25.35
N ARG A 192 -33.97 -11.40 -26.60
CA ARG A 192 -34.05 -9.96 -26.92
C ARG A 192 -35.22 -9.26 -26.24
N PHE A 193 -36.38 -9.92 -26.13
CA PHE A 193 -37.52 -9.36 -25.41
C PHE A 193 -37.21 -9.20 -23.90
N ILE A 194 -36.63 -10.21 -23.25
CA ILE A 194 -36.24 -10.13 -21.84
C ILE A 194 -35.21 -9.00 -21.65
N CYS A 195 -34.16 -8.91 -22.47
CA CYS A 195 -33.21 -7.80 -22.42
C CYS A 195 -33.87 -6.42 -22.48
N GLY A 196 -34.83 -6.21 -23.38
CA GLY A 196 -35.47 -4.92 -23.60
C GLY A 196 -36.65 -4.58 -22.68
N ASN A 197 -37.12 -5.52 -21.86
CA ASN A 197 -38.35 -5.35 -21.06
C ASN A 197 -38.25 -5.92 -19.62
N ILE A 198 -37.07 -6.37 -19.17
CA ILE A 198 -36.83 -6.76 -17.77
C ILE A 198 -36.93 -5.55 -16.83
N LEU A 199 -37.61 -5.72 -15.70
CA LEU A 199 -37.88 -4.65 -14.74
C LEU A 199 -37.22 -4.93 -13.38
N ALA A 200 -36.83 -3.86 -12.70
CA ALA A 200 -36.28 -3.88 -11.34
C ALA A 200 -37.34 -3.57 -10.24
N PHE A 201 -38.59 -3.32 -10.65
CA PHE A 201 -39.73 -3.05 -9.77
C PHE A 201 -41.05 -3.28 -10.54
N SER A 202 -42.17 -3.39 -9.81
CA SER A 202 -43.51 -3.60 -10.42
C SER A 202 -43.94 -2.40 -11.29
N PRO A 203 -44.49 -2.64 -12.50
CA PRO A 203 -45.03 -1.56 -13.33
C PRO A 203 -46.32 -0.94 -12.75
N THR A 204 -47.17 -1.68 -12.02
CA THR A 204 -48.34 -1.09 -11.32
C THR A 204 -47.99 -0.43 -9.99
N GLY A 205 -46.87 -0.77 -9.35
CA GLY A 205 -46.42 -0.21 -8.06
C GLY A 205 -46.07 1.29 -8.05
N ARG A 206 -46.35 2.03 -9.13
CA ARG A 206 -46.05 3.46 -9.29
C ARG A 206 -47.00 4.35 -8.48
N GLY A 207 -46.77 4.42 -7.16
CA GLY A 207 -47.35 5.46 -6.29
C GLY A 207 -48.14 4.99 -5.07
N LEU A 208 -47.87 3.79 -4.53
CA LEU A 208 -48.60 3.25 -3.36
C LEU A 208 -47.97 3.56 -1.99
N ASP A 209 -46.82 4.24 -1.92
CA ASP A 209 -46.26 4.75 -0.67
C ASP A 209 -47.06 5.96 -0.19
N GLY A 210 -48.11 5.73 0.61
CA GLY A 210 -49.02 6.75 1.15
C GLY A 210 -48.41 7.72 2.18
N GLY A 211 -47.09 7.91 2.18
CA GLY A 211 -46.41 8.95 2.95
C GLY A 211 -46.54 10.31 2.27
N GLY A 212 -46.94 11.35 3.02
CA GLY A 212 -47.18 12.72 2.54
C GLY A 212 -45.94 13.52 2.09
N THR A 213 -44.93 12.87 1.53
CA THR A 213 -43.74 13.49 0.94
C THR A 213 -43.85 13.54 -0.58
N TRP A 214 -43.63 14.72 -1.17
CA TRP A 214 -43.61 14.90 -2.61
C TRP A 214 -42.38 14.19 -3.22
N LEU A 215 -42.56 12.93 -3.62
CA LEU A 215 -41.62 12.25 -4.49
C LEU A 215 -41.61 12.97 -5.84
N ALA A 216 -40.43 13.45 -6.26
CA ALA A 216 -40.27 14.00 -7.59
C ALA A 216 -40.60 12.91 -8.62
N GLN A 217 -41.60 13.15 -9.48
CA GLN A 217 -42.23 12.16 -10.38
C GLN A 217 -41.30 11.49 -11.43
N ARG A 218 -39.98 11.66 -11.31
CA ARG A 218 -38.93 11.15 -12.20
C ARG A 218 -37.81 10.39 -11.47
N ASP A 219 -37.84 10.30 -10.14
CA ASP A 219 -36.92 9.42 -9.38
C ASP A 219 -37.65 8.12 -9.01
N GLN A 220 -37.11 7.01 -9.50
CA GLN A 220 -37.55 5.65 -9.29
C GLN A 220 -36.50 4.82 -8.53
N THR A 221 -35.33 5.39 -8.23
CA THR A 221 -34.27 4.67 -7.53
C THR A 221 -34.69 4.08 -6.17
N PRO A 222 -35.61 4.69 -5.37
CA PRO A 222 -36.14 4.04 -4.16
C PRO A 222 -36.78 2.66 -4.40
N LEU A 223 -37.37 2.43 -5.57
CA LEU A 223 -38.10 1.20 -5.90
C LEU A 223 -37.18 -0.03 -6.06
N LEU A 224 -35.89 0.18 -6.33
CA LEU A 224 -34.88 -0.88 -6.46
C LEU A 224 -34.70 -1.71 -5.17
N THR A 225 -35.16 -1.19 -4.02
CA THR A 225 -34.99 -1.79 -2.70
C THR A 225 -35.57 -3.21 -2.60
N GLN A 226 -36.65 -3.51 -3.34
CA GLN A 226 -37.20 -4.86 -3.37
C GLN A 226 -36.32 -5.82 -4.18
N LEU A 227 -35.76 -5.37 -5.32
CA LEU A 227 -34.82 -6.19 -6.12
C LEU A 227 -33.58 -6.56 -5.31
N GLU A 228 -32.91 -5.56 -4.73
CA GLU A 228 -31.67 -5.72 -3.97
C GLU A 228 -31.85 -6.73 -2.81
N LYS A 229 -32.89 -6.54 -1.99
CA LYS A 229 -33.20 -7.42 -0.86
C LYS A 229 -33.52 -8.85 -1.29
N THR A 230 -34.21 -9.05 -2.40
CA THR A 230 -34.56 -10.39 -2.88
C THR A 230 -33.38 -11.11 -3.53
N ALA A 231 -32.55 -10.40 -4.30
CA ALA A 231 -31.37 -10.96 -4.94
C ALA A 231 -30.33 -11.48 -3.93
N PHE A 232 -30.14 -10.78 -2.80
CA PHE A 232 -29.14 -11.16 -1.80
C PHE A 232 -29.67 -11.97 -0.61
N ARG A 233 -31.00 -12.12 -0.43
CA ARG A 233 -31.58 -12.81 0.76
C ARG A 233 -30.95 -14.18 1.04
N GLN A 234 -30.78 -15.01 0.02
CA GLN A 234 -30.28 -16.37 0.18
C GLN A 234 -28.76 -16.38 0.40
N THR A 235 -28.04 -15.45 -0.25
CA THR A 235 -26.63 -15.18 0.01
C THR A 235 -26.39 -14.73 1.46
N CYS A 236 -27.22 -13.83 2.00
CA CYS A 236 -27.20 -13.43 3.40
C CYS A 236 -27.43 -14.63 4.34
N LYS A 237 -28.44 -15.46 4.07
CA LYS A 237 -28.73 -16.66 4.86
C LYS A 237 -27.53 -17.58 4.97
N VAL A 238 -26.95 -17.97 3.84
CA VAL A 238 -25.85 -18.94 3.78
C VAL A 238 -24.53 -18.33 4.27
N PHE A 239 -24.07 -17.23 3.66
CA PHE A 239 -22.69 -16.76 3.77
C PHE A 239 -22.44 -15.65 4.80
N VAL A 240 -23.47 -15.10 5.48
CA VAL A 240 -23.24 -14.20 6.64
C VAL A 240 -23.14 -15.05 7.92
N SER A 241 -21.95 -15.54 8.26
CA SER A 241 -21.73 -16.30 9.49
C SER A 241 -21.56 -15.34 10.70
N PRO A 242 -22.49 -15.33 11.68
CA PRO A 242 -22.54 -14.29 12.72
C PRO A 242 -21.26 -14.14 13.54
N ASN A 243 -20.56 -15.25 13.80
CA ASN A 243 -19.36 -15.30 14.61
C ASN A 243 -18.08 -15.12 13.79
N TYR A 244 -18.09 -15.49 12.51
CA TYR A 244 -16.87 -15.83 11.74
C TYR A 244 -16.63 -15.01 10.47
N THR A 245 -17.63 -14.35 9.88
CA THR A 245 -17.39 -13.50 8.69
C THR A 245 -16.40 -12.37 8.98
N LEU A 246 -15.40 -12.23 8.10
CA LEU A 246 -14.61 -11.00 7.93
C LEU A 246 -15.09 -10.37 6.64
N ALA A 247 -15.65 -9.17 6.69
CA ALA A 247 -16.20 -8.49 5.54
C ALA A 247 -15.54 -7.13 5.31
N THR A 248 -15.58 -6.67 4.06
CA THR A 248 -15.18 -5.33 3.63
C THR A 248 -16.40 -4.54 3.12
N LEU A 249 -16.34 -3.21 3.25
CA LEU A 249 -17.29 -2.24 2.71
C LEU A 249 -16.54 -1.30 1.75
N ASP A 250 -16.95 -1.30 0.48
CA ASP A 250 -16.40 -0.43 -0.57
C ASP A 250 -17.50 0.02 -1.55
N ASP A 251 -17.17 0.94 -2.46
CA ASP A 251 -18.05 1.43 -3.52
C ASP A 251 -17.73 0.81 -4.90
N ASP A 252 -18.77 0.45 -5.63
CA ASP A 252 -18.66 -0.02 -7.01
C ASP A 252 -19.36 0.95 -7.97
N LEU A 253 -18.89 1.02 -9.21
CA LEU A 253 -19.42 1.88 -10.26
C LEU A 253 -19.92 1.01 -11.42
N TYR A 254 -21.23 0.81 -11.50
CA TYR A 254 -21.83 0.10 -12.63
C TYR A 254 -21.84 1.02 -13.85
N GLY A 255 -20.89 0.81 -14.76
CA GLY A 255 -20.67 1.63 -15.95
C GLY A 255 -21.92 1.81 -16.80
N THR A 256 -22.31 3.07 -17.05
CA THR A 256 -23.33 3.40 -18.04
C THR A 256 -23.22 4.85 -18.50
N ARG A 257 -23.26 5.02 -19.83
CA ARG A 257 -23.26 6.34 -20.49
C ARG A 257 -24.66 6.95 -20.59
N GLU A 258 -25.71 6.18 -20.32
CA GLU A 258 -27.07 6.56 -20.69
C GLU A 258 -27.55 7.88 -20.09
N SER A 259 -28.36 8.59 -20.88
CA SER A 259 -28.78 9.95 -20.58
C SER A 259 -29.96 10.04 -19.59
N ASP A 260 -30.67 8.94 -19.39
CA ASP A 260 -31.80 8.81 -18.46
C ASP A 260 -31.41 8.20 -17.09
N ASN A 261 -30.13 7.86 -16.88
CA ASN A 261 -29.62 7.39 -15.59
C ASN A 261 -29.93 8.43 -14.48
N GLN A 262 -30.82 8.05 -13.57
CA GLN A 262 -31.40 8.93 -12.56
C GLN A 262 -30.41 9.30 -11.45
N VAL A 263 -29.32 8.56 -11.26
CA VAL A 263 -28.21 8.86 -10.33
C VAL A 263 -26.88 8.53 -11.01
N LYS A 264 -26.54 9.33 -12.02
CA LYS A 264 -25.27 9.23 -12.74
C LYS A 264 -24.13 9.87 -11.94
N SER A 265 -23.16 9.04 -11.55
CA SER A 265 -21.90 9.44 -10.94
C SER A 265 -20.79 9.51 -11.99
N LEU A 266 -19.81 10.40 -11.76
CA LEU A 266 -18.58 10.52 -12.56
C LEU A 266 -17.38 10.28 -11.64
N SER A 267 -16.41 9.49 -12.09
CA SER A 267 -15.18 9.20 -11.33
C SER A 267 -14.01 8.87 -12.26
N ASN A 268 -13.05 9.79 -12.37
CA ASN A 268 -11.82 9.57 -13.13
C ASN A 268 -10.94 8.44 -12.57
N ARG A 269 -11.24 7.93 -11.35
CA ARG A 269 -10.50 6.85 -10.66
C ARG A 269 -11.07 5.44 -10.91
N LYS A 270 -12.26 5.30 -11.51
CA LYS A 270 -12.92 4.00 -11.78
C LYS A 270 -12.96 3.75 -13.30
N ALA A 271 -12.80 2.50 -13.74
CA ALA A 271 -12.53 2.14 -15.14
C ALA A 271 -13.55 2.70 -16.16
N ASP A 272 -14.85 2.55 -15.89
CA ASP A 272 -15.93 3.01 -16.79
C ASP A 272 -16.09 4.55 -16.84
N ARG A 273 -15.49 5.26 -15.87
CA ARG A 273 -15.54 6.72 -15.64
C ARG A 273 -16.92 7.33 -15.36
N GLU A 274 -18.00 6.75 -15.86
CA GLU A 274 -19.38 7.22 -15.67
C GLU A 274 -20.36 6.03 -15.49
N GLY A 275 -21.31 6.17 -14.56
CA GLY A 275 -22.21 5.06 -14.24
C GLY A 275 -23.11 5.31 -13.04
N HIS A 276 -23.70 4.25 -12.46
CA HIS A 276 -24.47 4.32 -11.21
C HIS A 276 -23.64 3.68 -10.09
N GLN A 277 -23.30 4.44 -9.05
CA GLN A 277 -22.60 3.90 -7.89
C GLN A 277 -23.51 3.08 -6.97
N ALA A 278 -22.96 2.01 -6.41
CA ALA A 278 -23.53 1.26 -5.29
C ALA A 278 -22.52 1.16 -4.13
N ASP A 279 -23.03 1.05 -2.91
CA ASP A 279 -22.22 0.60 -1.77
C ASP A 279 -22.42 -0.92 -1.61
N ALA A 280 -21.35 -1.68 -1.40
CA ALA A 280 -21.37 -3.14 -1.33
C ALA A 280 -20.67 -3.66 -0.07
N ILE A 281 -21.19 -4.74 0.51
CA ILE A 281 -20.53 -5.52 1.56
C ILE A 281 -20.19 -6.90 0.98
N ALA A 282 -18.93 -7.31 1.07
CA ALA A 282 -18.44 -8.60 0.61
C ALA A 282 -17.58 -9.29 1.69
N ASP A 283 -17.54 -10.62 1.68
CA ASP A 283 -16.59 -11.39 2.50
C ASP A 283 -15.16 -11.20 1.97
N SER A 284 -14.22 -10.86 2.87
CA SER A 284 -12.85 -10.49 2.53
C SER A 284 -11.95 -11.68 2.15
N LEU A 285 -12.37 -12.91 2.46
CA LEU A 285 -11.54 -14.12 2.28
C LEU A 285 -11.94 -14.88 1.01
N PHE A 286 -13.24 -15.15 0.87
CA PHE A 286 -13.82 -15.93 -0.21
C PHE A 286 -14.46 -15.06 -1.30
N ARG A 287 -14.44 -13.73 -1.13
CA ARG A 287 -14.90 -12.72 -2.10
C ARG A 287 -16.38 -12.84 -2.47
N VAL A 288 -17.19 -13.39 -1.56
CA VAL A 288 -18.64 -13.52 -1.75
C VAL A 288 -19.28 -12.17 -1.48
N THR A 289 -19.91 -11.54 -2.48
CA THR A 289 -20.71 -10.33 -2.28
C THR A 289 -21.95 -10.65 -1.45
N LEU A 290 -22.02 -10.11 -0.23
CA LEU A 290 -23.05 -10.44 0.76
C LEU A 290 -24.32 -9.58 0.57
N MET A 291 -24.16 -8.29 0.24
CA MET A 291 -25.27 -7.36 -0.04
C MET A 291 -24.78 -6.16 -0.87
N VAL A 292 -25.61 -5.65 -1.78
CA VAL A 292 -25.36 -4.42 -2.56
C VAL A 292 -26.56 -3.46 -2.47
N ARG A 293 -26.32 -2.15 -2.44
CA ARG A 293 -27.37 -1.10 -2.51
C ARG A 293 -26.93 0.10 -3.35
N PHE A 294 -27.63 0.32 -4.46
CA PHE A 294 -27.40 1.45 -5.38
C PHE A 294 -27.70 2.80 -4.70
N ARG A 295 -26.83 3.79 -4.90
CA ARG A 295 -26.98 5.12 -4.28
C ARG A 295 -28.25 5.81 -4.83
N ARG A 296 -29.09 6.34 -3.92
CA ARG A 296 -30.37 6.99 -4.25
C ARG A 296 -30.20 8.51 -4.40
N ARG A 297 -31.08 9.15 -5.18
CA ARG A 297 -30.99 10.60 -5.44
C ARG A 297 -31.19 11.38 -4.13
N GLY A 298 -30.20 12.19 -3.76
CA GLY A 298 -30.23 13.00 -2.54
C GLY A 298 -30.02 12.23 -1.22
N GLU A 299 -29.83 10.91 -1.26
CA GLU A 299 -29.49 10.13 -0.07
C GLU A 299 -27.99 10.26 0.25
N SER A 300 -27.65 10.53 1.51
CA SER A 300 -26.25 10.56 1.94
C SER A 300 -25.65 9.15 2.00
N VAL A 301 -24.35 9.00 1.70
CA VAL A 301 -23.64 7.71 1.77
C VAL A 301 -23.81 7.02 3.14
N PHE A 302 -23.83 7.77 4.24
CA PHE A 302 -24.10 7.21 5.58
C PHE A 302 -25.49 6.58 5.68
N SER A 303 -26.52 7.18 5.06
CA SER A 303 -27.86 6.60 4.99
C SER A 303 -27.91 5.38 4.06
N ASN A 304 -27.24 5.44 2.91
CA ASN A 304 -27.15 4.31 1.98
C ASN A 304 -26.54 3.08 2.67
N VAL A 305 -25.37 3.25 3.31
CA VAL A 305 -24.68 2.19 4.07
C VAL A 305 -25.50 1.72 5.28
N ARG A 306 -26.20 2.62 5.99
CA ARG A 306 -27.09 2.23 7.10
C ARG A 306 -28.22 1.32 6.61
N ASN A 307 -28.84 1.67 5.48
CA ASN A 307 -29.92 0.90 4.86
C ASN A 307 -29.39 -0.41 4.23
N LEU A 308 -28.13 -0.44 3.78
CA LEU A 308 -27.41 -1.64 3.33
C LEU A 308 -27.18 -2.63 4.49
N VAL A 309 -26.72 -2.15 5.66
CA VAL A 309 -26.57 -2.98 6.88
C VAL A 309 -27.92 -3.50 7.38
N ASP A 310 -28.96 -2.66 7.40
CA ASP A 310 -30.32 -3.11 7.75
C ASP A 310 -30.81 -4.23 6.82
N ALA A 311 -30.54 -4.13 5.50
CA ALA A 311 -30.92 -5.16 4.52
C ALA A 311 -30.12 -6.47 4.66
N LEU A 312 -28.81 -6.39 4.94
CA LEU A 312 -27.95 -7.54 5.23
C LEU A 312 -28.51 -8.36 6.42
N LEU A 313 -28.88 -7.65 7.50
CA LEU A 313 -29.40 -8.23 8.73
C LEU A 313 -30.83 -8.79 8.57
N GLU A 314 -31.70 -8.05 7.86
CA GLU A 314 -33.04 -8.52 7.48
C GLU A 314 -32.99 -9.79 6.63
N GLY A 315 -32.01 -9.91 5.73
CA GLY A 315 -31.76 -11.13 4.94
C GLY A 315 -31.50 -12.36 5.81
N ARG A 316 -30.90 -12.19 6.99
CA ARG A 316 -30.70 -13.23 8.01
C ARG A 316 -31.81 -13.36 9.06
N ALA A 317 -32.82 -12.49 9.02
CA ALA A 317 -33.85 -12.35 10.06
C ALA A 317 -33.29 -12.03 11.47
N GLU A 318 -32.13 -11.37 11.54
CA GLU A 318 -31.46 -10.99 12.79
C GLU A 318 -31.48 -9.45 12.96
N GLN A 319 -31.46 -8.94 14.20
CA GLN A 319 -31.39 -7.50 14.47
C GLN A 319 -29.98 -7.02 14.87
N SER A 320 -29.15 -7.95 15.37
CA SER A 320 -27.78 -7.70 15.80
C SER A 320 -26.95 -8.97 15.65
N ILE A 321 -25.73 -8.83 15.14
CA ILE A 321 -24.77 -9.91 14.94
C ILE A 321 -23.53 -9.62 15.78
N ARG A 322 -23.10 -10.59 16.61
CA ARG A 322 -21.92 -10.47 17.48
C ARG A 322 -20.81 -11.37 16.95
N GLY A 323 -19.71 -10.77 16.50
CA GLY A 323 -18.53 -11.50 16.01
C GLY A 323 -18.14 -11.15 14.58
N PHE A 324 -19.11 -10.82 13.72
CA PHE A 324 -18.90 -10.23 12.39
C PHE A 324 -18.03 -8.96 12.50
N VAL A 325 -17.00 -8.89 11.65
CA VAL A 325 -16.11 -7.72 11.56
C VAL A 325 -16.24 -7.12 10.17
N LEU A 326 -16.48 -5.80 10.11
CA LEU A 326 -16.52 -5.02 8.87
C LEU A 326 -15.32 -4.08 8.80
N THR A 327 -14.48 -4.21 7.78
CA THR A 327 -13.41 -3.26 7.48
C THR A 327 -13.84 -2.29 6.38
N ALA A 328 -13.38 -1.04 6.45
CA ALA A 328 -13.86 0.01 5.56
C ALA A 328 -12.81 1.12 5.33
N ASP A 329 -12.84 1.68 4.13
CA ASP A 329 -11.87 2.64 3.63
C ASP A 329 -12.01 4.07 4.22
N ARG A 330 -11.15 4.98 3.75
CA ARG A 330 -11.16 6.42 4.04
C ARG A 330 -12.48 7.13 3.69
N GLY A 331 -13.20 6.73 2.65
CA GLY A 331 -14.51 7.29 2.28
C GLY A 331 -15.58 7.05 3.37
N TYR A 332 -15.55 5.90 4.02
CA TYR A 332 -16.50 5.49 5.06
C TYR A 332 -16.07 5.86 6.49
N GLY A 333 -14.78 6.10 6.74
CA GLY A 333 -14.17 6.35 8.05
C GLY A 333 -14.77 7.50 8.88
N LYS A 334 -15.88 7.22 9.58
CA LYS A 334 -16.70 8.21 10.32
C LYS A 334 -17.23 7.62 11.63
N VAL A 335 -17.08 8.37 12.74
CA VAL A 335 -17.57 7.98 14.07
C VAL A 335 -19.10 7.73 14.11
N ALA A 336 -19.85 8.33 13.18
CA ALA A 336 -21.27 8.03 13.00
C ALA A 336 -21.52 6.59 12.51
N LEU A 337 -20.75 6.10 11.53
CA LEU A 337 -20.87 4.75 11.00
C LEU A 337 -20.45 3.70 12.05
N LEU A 338 -19.32 3.92 12.72
CA LEU A 338 -18.88 3.09 13.85
C LEU A 338 -19.97 2.95 14.91
N ARG A 339 -20.66 4.06 15.25
CA ARG A 339 -21.78 4.05 16.20
C ARG A 339 -23.03 3.34 15.69
N GLU A 340 -23.24 3.25 14.38
CA GLU A 340 -24.36 2.50 13.82
C GLU A 340 -24.06 1.00 13.86
N LEU A 341 -22.91 0.57 13.35
CA LEU A 341 -22.46 -0.84 13.39
C LEU A 341 -22.50 -1.40 14.82
N LEU A 342 -22.05 -0.62 15.81
CA LEU A 342 -22.07 -1.03 17.21
C LEU A 342 -23.48 -1.18 17.81
N LYS A 343 -24.54 -0.53 17.28
CA LYS A 343 -25.94 -0.82 17.71
C LYS A 343 -26.39 -2.21 17.28
N HIS A 344 -25.79 -2.73 16.22
CA HIS A 344 -26.04 -4.04 15.65
C HIS A 344 -25.00 -5.08 16.12
N GLY A 345 -24.13 -4.75 17.07
CA GLY A 345 -23.09 -5.66 17.59
C GLY A 345 -21.89 -5.89 16.67
N ILE A 346 -21.90 -5.31 15.46
CA ILE A 346 -20.88 -5.49 14.43
C ILE A 346 -19.57 -4.83 14.87
N GLY A 347 -18.49 -5.62 14.90
CA GLY A 347 -17.13 -5.12 15.07
C GLY A 347 -16.64 -4.43 13.79
N SER A 348 -15.70 -3.51 13.88
CA SER A 348 -15.16 -2.85 12.70
C SER A 348 -13.76 -2.28 12.86
N ILE A 349 -13.09 -2.11 11.71
CA ILE A 349 -11.84 -1.35 11.53
C ILE A 349 -12.09 -0.32 10.42
N MET A 350 -11.80 0.94 10.69
CA MET A 350 -12.02 2.02 9.72
C MET A 350 -10.73 2.82 9.52
N ILE A 351 -10.31 2.99 8.28
CA ILE A 351 -9.24 3.93 7.93
C ILE A 351 -9.80 5.35 8.00
N MET A 352 -9.16 6.24 8.75
CA MET A 352 -9.61 7.63 8.90
C MET A 352 -8.90 8.51 7.85
N PRO A 353 -9.63 9.25 7.00
CA PRO A 353 -9.03 10.13 6.00
C PRO A 353 -8.30 11.32 6.64
N ASP A 354 -7.20 11.74 6.03
CA ASP A 354 -6.34 12.83 6.50
C ASP A 354 -7.07 14.17 6.66
N HIS A 355 -8.04 14.50 5.79
CA HIS A 355 -8.81 15.74 5.90
C HIS A 355 -9.85 15.74 7.06
N LEU A 356 -10.16 14.59 7.69
CA LEU A 356 -11.08 14.51 8.84
C LEU A 356 -10.35 14.53 10.19
N LEU A 357 -9.33 15.37 10.33
CA LEU A 357 -8.59 15.61 11.59
C LEU A 357 -9.51 15.90 12.79
N GLN A 358 -10.67 16.50 12.56
CA GLN A 358 -11.68 16.84 13.58
C GLN A 358 -12.38 15.59 14.21
N CYS A 359 -12.14 14.39 13.68
CA CYS A 359 -12.77 13.14 14.15
C CYS A 359 -11.82 12.15 14.85
N HIS A 360 -10.53 12.15 14.49
CA HIS A 360 -9.53 11.27 15.09
C HIS A 360 -8.80 11.98 16.24
N PRO A 361 -8.45 11.30 17.36
CA PRO A 361 -7.69 11.95 18.43
C PRO A 361 -6.29 12.37 17.98
N PHE A 362 -5.52 11.49 17.32
CA PHE A 362 -4.14 11.78 16.92
C PHE A 362 -4.04 12.61 15.63
N VAL A 363 -3.17 13.63 15.64
CA VAL A 363 -2.82 14.50 14.50
C VAL A 363 -1.29 14.52 14.30
N GLY A 364 -0.81 14.73 13.08
CA GLY A 364 0.61 14.99 12.82
C GLY A 364 0.92 16.47 13.02
N GLN A 365 2.08 16.83 13.54
CA GLN A 365 2.47 18.22 13.80
C GLN A 365 2.46 19.07 12.51
N SER A 366 2.82 18.48 11.37
CA SER A 366 2.76 19.12 10.04
C SER A 366 1.36 19.62 9.65
N TYR A 367 0.28 19.00 10.16
CA TYR A 367 -1.10 19.37 9.88
C TYR A 367 -1.59 20.59 10.69
N LEU A 368 -0.83 21.06 11.67
CA LEU A 368 -1.20 22.22 12.50
C LEU A 368 -0.70 23.55 11.93
N ASN A 369 0.15 23.50 10.89
CA ASN A 369 0.67 24.68 10.21
C ASN A 369 -0.28 25.13 9.07
N VAL A 370 -0.61 26.42 9.06
CA VAL A 370 -1.61 27.03 8.16
C VAL A 370 -1.22 26.96 6.67
N MET A 371 0.07 26.78 6.35
CA MET A 371 0.59 26.71 4.96
C MET A 371 0.25 25.40 4.22
N ARG A 372 -0.50 24.46 4.82
CA ARG A 372 -0.87 23.18 4.19
C ARG A 372 -2.15 23.27 3.34
N HIS A 373 -2.39 24.41 2.69
CA HIS A 373 -3.64 24.66 1.98
C HIS A 373 -3.66 24.18 0.52
N ASP A 374 -2.48 23.83 0.00
CA ASP A 374 -2.25 23.18 -1.29
C ASP A 374 -1.69 21.74 -1.07
N TYR A 375 -1.62 20.94 -2.14
CA TYR A 375 -1.07 19.57 -2.18
C TYR A 375 -1.92 18.47 -1.50
N GLU A 376 -3.20 18.34 -1.88
CA GLU A 376 -3.92 17.05 -1.76
C GLU A 376 -3.81 16.23 -3.07
N GLU A 377 -3.52 14.93 -2.92
CA GLU A 377 -3.63 13.81 -3.89
C GLU A 377 -3.41 14.09 -5.40
N LEU A 378 -2.14 14.15 -5.80
CA LEU A 378 -1.67 13.61 -7.09
C LEU A 378 -0.53 12.60 -6.84
N ASP A 379 -0.89 11.40 -6.37
CA ASP A 379 -0.09 10.21 -6.71
C ASP A 379 -0.40 9.94 -8.19
N GLY A 380 0.62 10.02 -9.05
CA GLY A 380 0.43 10.18 -10.50
C GLY A 380 0.49 8.90 -11.31
N ASP A 381 0.41 9.05 -12.62
CA ASP A 381 1.12 8.17 -13.53
C ASP A 381 1.60 8.90 -14.79
N GLU A 382 2.67 8.36 -15.35
CA GLU A 382 3.33 8.59 -16.64
C GLU A 382 3.67 10.01 -17.18
N THR A 383 4.77 10.01 -17.92
CA THR A 383 5.27 11.10 -18.76
C THR A 383 4.40 11.34 -19.98
N ASP A 384 4.25 12.59 -20.41
CA ASP A 384 4.23 12.88 -21.84
C ASP A 384 4.93 14.21 -22.14
N GLY A 385 5.50 14.34 -23.34
CA GLY A 385 6.41 15.41 -23.70
C GLY A 385 5.87 16.36 -24.76
N SER A 386 5.73 17.65 -24.42
CA SER A 386 5.60 18.71 -25.43
C SER A 386 6.31 19.98 -24.98
N THR A 387 7.30 20.41 -25.77
CA THR A 387 7.84 21.77 -25.73
C THR A 387 6.80 22.76 -26.24
N ASP A 388 6.64 23.92 -25.58
CA ASP A 388 6.97 25.18 -26.28
C ASP A 388 7.07 26.43 -25.37
N SER A 389 7.97 27.32 -25.81
CA SER A 389 8.11 28.76 -25.59
C SER A 389 7.61 29.43 -24.29
N ASP A 390 8.57 30.02 -23.58
CA ASP A 390 8.60 31.43 -23.15
C ASP A 390 7.30 32.27 -23.19
N GLN A 391 6.92 32.79 -22.01
CA GLN A 391 6.86 34.25 -21.87
C GLN A 391 7.01 34.71 -20.42
N ALA A 392 8.07 35.48 -20.15
CA ALA A 392 8.24 36.15 -18.87
C ALA A 392 7.30 37.36 -18.78
N LEU A 393 6.60 37.50 -17.65
CA LEU A 393 5.91 38.73 -17.26
C LEU A 393 6.54 39.27 -15.97
N GLN A 394 7.28 40.35 -16.12
CA GLN A 394 7.76 41.17 -15.02
C GLN A 394 6.56 41.80 -14.30
N GLN A 395 6.55 41.76 -12.97
CA GLN A 395 5.83 42.73 -12.15
C GLN A 395 6.75 43.20 -11.02
N GLU A 396 6.57 44.46 -10.65
CA GLU A 396 7.62 45.31 -10.07
C GLU A 396 7.70 45.20 -8.53
N ASP A 397 8.88 45.43 -7.97
CA ASP A 397 9.09 45.54 -6.53
C ASP A 397 8.35 46.76 -5.93
N ASP A 398 7.52 46.54 -4.92
CA ASP A 398 7.01 47.60 -4.03
C ASP A 398 7.66 47.47 -2.63
N PRO A 399 8.71 48.24 -2.33
CA PRO A 399 9.49 48.10 -1.10
C PRO A 399 8.82 48.83 0.09
N SER A 400 7.59 48.46 0.46
CA SER A 400 6.82 49.20 1.46
C SER A 400 5.94 48.39 2.45
N THR A 401 6.45 47.27 3.00
CA THR A 401 5.92 46.76 4.29
C THR A 401 7.04 46.34 5.24
N SER A 402 7.08 46.97 6.41
CA SER A 402 8.10 46.77 7.45
C SER A 402 7.97 45.43 8.18
N ASP A 403 9.10 44.85 8.61
CA ASP A 403 9.17 43.65 9.43
C ASP A 403 8.24 43.67 10.65
N ILE A 404 7.22 42.82 10.63
CA ILE A 404 6.54 42.34 11.83
C ILE A 404 6.90 40.86 11.96
N VAL A 405 8.05 40.59 12.57
CA VAL A 405 8.41 39.23 13.01
C VAL A 405 7.28 38.73 13.93
N PRO A 406 6.55 37.66 13.59
CA PRO A 406 5.52 37.14 14.46
C PRO A 406 6.20 36.50 15.68
N GLY A 407 6.22 37.22 16.81
CA GLY A 407 6.56 36.63 18.10
C GLY A 407 5.70 35.39 18.36
N PRO A 408 6.24 34.35 19.05
CA PRO A 408 5.81 32.96 18.93
C PRO A 408 4.30 32.80 19.15
N THR A 409 3.56 32.74 18.04
CA THR A 409 2.13 32.52 18.05
C THR A 409 1.89 31.13 18.59
N THR A 410 1.25 31.07 19.76
CA THR A 410 0.83 29.81 20.36
C THR A 410 -0.17 29.15 19.43
N LEU A 411 0.34 28.22 18.60
CA LEU A 411 -0.45 27.41 17.69
C LEU A 411 -1.67 26.90 18.44
N SER A 412 -2.85 27.33 18.00
CA SER A 412 -4.11 27.20 18.73
C SER A 412 -4.64 25.78 18.56
N THR A 413 -3.93 24.81 19.12
CA THR A 413 -4.18 23.37 18.97
C THR A 413 -5.62 23.03 19.35
N ASP A 414 -6.34 22.37 18.47
CA ASP A 414 -7.73 21.93 18.66
C ASP A 414 -7.86 20.76 19.65
N ARG A 415 -6.74 20.26 20.17
CA ARG A 415 -6.62 19.08 21.03
C ARG A 415 -5.43 19.17 21.99
N ALA A 416 -5.38 18.29 22.98
CA ALA A 416 -4.26 18.22 23.93
C ALA A 416 -2.94 17.76 23.27
N ARG A 417 -1.80 18.31 23.74
CA ARG A 417 -0.45 18.06 23.20
C ARG A 417 -0.06 16.57 23.11
N THR A 418 -0.56 15.73 24.01
CA THR A 418 -0.30 14.28 24.04
C THR A 418 -0.85 13.51 22.82
N PHE A 419 -1.72 14.15 22.02
CA PHE A 419 -2.26 13.59 20.78
C PHE A 419 -1.66 14.25 19.52
N ILE A 420 -0.67 15.12 19.68
CA ILE A 420 0.09 15.72 18.57
C ILE A 420 1.36 14.90 18.38
N LEU A 421 1.51 14.34 17.19
CA LEU A 421 2.60 13.43 16.85
C LEU A 421 3.67 14.18 16.07
N ASN A 422 4.93 14.08 16.49
CA ASN A 422 6.04 14.52 15.66
C ASN A 422 6.11 13.63 14.40
N ASP A 423 5.93 14.26 13.25
CA ASP A 423 5.93 13.68 11.91
C ASP A 423 7.07 14.25 11.02
N GLU A 424 8.19 14.66 11.61
CA GLU A 424 9.42 15.02 10.88
C GLU A 424 10.00 13.80 10.10
N PRO A 425 10.57 13.99 8.89
CA PRO A 425 11.13 12.89 8.07
C PRO A 425 12.21 12.05 8.76
N SER A 426 12.96 12.66 9.67
CA SER A 426 14.05 12.04 10.44
C SER A 426 13.57 10.92 11.37
N GLN A 427 12.28 10.89 11.72
CA GLN A 427 11.72 10.06 12.78
C GLN A 427 11.50 8.60 12.35
N GLY A 428 11.63 7.65 13.29
CA GLY A 428 11.50 6.21 13.00
C GLY A 428 10.05 5.71 12.91
N PRO A 429 9.81 4.49 12.37
CA PRO A 429 8.50 3.84 12.41
C PRO A 429 7.98 3.74 13.85
N LYS A 430 6.71 4.08 14.08
CA LYS A 430 6.12 4.10 15.42
C LYS A 430 4.60 4.02 15.40
N THR A 431 4.00 3.47 16.45
CA THR A 431 2.55 3.49 16.65
C THR A 431 2.14 4.08 18.00
N TRP A 432 0.92 4.62 18.06
CA TRP A 432 0.29 5.18 19.25
C TRP A 432 -1.17 4.73 19.31
N PHE A 433 -1.65 4.40 20.51
CA PHE A 433 -3.01 3.91 20.72
C PHE A 433 -3.75 4.82 21.71
N ALA A 434 -5.06 4.93 21.56
CA ALA A 434 -5.92 5.65 22.49
C ALA A 434 -7.26 4.93 22.67
N GLY A 435 -7.64 4.67 23.92
CA GLY A 435 -8.89 4.02 24.28
C GLY A 435 -10.00 5.01 24.64
N LYS A 436 -11.24 4.68 24.28
CA LYS A 436 -12.44 5.42 24.66
C LYS A 436 -13.64 4.48 24.83
N THR A 437 -14.36 4.60 25.94
CA THR A 437 -15.59 3.83 26.16
C THR A 437 -16.79 4.57 25.59
N LEU A 438 -17.52 3.94 24.68
CA LEU A 438 -18.81 4.44 24.21
C LEU A 438 -19.95 3.77 24.97
N LYS A 439 -20.96 4.56 25.37
CA LYS A 439 -22.29 4.05 25.75
C LYS A 439 -23.10 3.86 24.46
N ILE A 440 -23.54 2.64 24.21
CA ILE A 440 -24.36 2.23 23.06
C ILE A 440 -25.64 1.58 23.61
N ARG A 441 -26.77 1.77 22.91
CA ARG A 441 -27.98 0.95 23.10
C ARG A 441 -28.10 0.05 21.89
N ASN A 442 -28.23 -1.25 22.10
CA ASN A 442 -28.41 -2.20 20.99
C ASN A 442 -29.80 -2.01 20.39
N ARG A 443 -29.95 -2.29 19.09
CA ARG A 443 -31.26 -2.38 18.45
C ARG A 443 -31.94 -3.67 18.92
N GLY A 444 -33.11 -3.53 19.58
CA GLY A 444 -33.86 -4.65 20.16
C GLY A 444 -33.74 -4.83 21.69
N GLU A 445 -32.73 -4.23 22.35
CA GLU A 445 -32.56 -4.34 23.82
C GLU A 445 -33.12 -3.09 24.54
N SER A 446 -34.34 -3.16 25.08
CA SER A 446 -35.10 -2.00 25.60
C SER A 446 -34.43 -1.24 26.76
N HIS A 447 -33.59 -1.90 27.57
CA HIS A 447 -33.08 -1.35 28.83
C HIS A 447 -31.54 -1.43 29.00
N ALA A 448 -30.83 -2.20 28.18
CA ALA A 448 -29.38 -2.35 28.30
C ALA A 448 -28.61 -1.17 27.65
N VAL A 449 -27.62 -0.63 28.36
CA VAL A 449 -26.66 0.35 27.83
C VAL A 449 -25.27 -0.27 27.84
N ASN A 450 -24.91 -0.91 26.75
CA ASN A 450 -23.62 -1.59 26.60
C ASN A 450 -22.47 -0.58 26.54
N ARG A 451 -21.36 -0.93 27.20
CA ARG A 451 -20.15 -0.09 27.33
C ARG A 451 -19.04 -0.67 26.46
N VAL A 452 -18.97 -0.22 25.22
CA VAL A 452 -18.03 -0.76 24.21
C VAL A 452 -16.69 -0.01 24.28
N LYS A 453 -15.56 -0.74 24.25
CA LYS A 453 -14.22 -0.16 24.07
C LYS A 453 -13.99 0.11 22.59
N VAL A 454 -13.66 1.36 22.26
CA VAL A 454 -13.14 1.76 20.94
C VAL A 454 -11.66 2.12 21.12
N THR A 455 -10.83 1.70 20.18
CA THR A 455 -9.42 2.09 20.10
C THR A 455 -9.19 2.94 18.84
N ALA A 456 -8.45 4.03 18.98
CA ALA A 456 -7.86 4.78 17.88
C ALA A 456 -6.37 4.48 17.78
N VAL A 457 -5.84 4.34 16.57
CA VAL A 457 -4.42 4.05 16.29
C VAL A 457 -3.88 5.08 15.32
N ALA A 458 -2.66 5.55 15.56
CA ALA A 458 -1.85 6.20 14.55
C ALA A 458 -0.61 5.34 14.27
N VAL A 459 -0.25 5.21 12.98
CA VAL A 459 0.95 4.53 12.48
C VAL A 459 1.79 5.55 11.73
N ARG A 460 3.04 5.76 12.15
CA ARG A 460 4.03 6.58 11.45
C ARG A 460 4.93 5.71 10.60
N GLU A 461 5.03 6.06 9.33
CA GLU A 461 5.85 5.40 8.31
C GLU A 461 6.77 6.41 7.60
N ARG A 462 7.69 5.94 6.76
CA ARG A 462 8.45 6.82 5.86
C ARG A 462 7.48 7.57 4.95
N GLY A 463 7.64 8.88 4.86
CA GLY A 463 6.81 9.76 4.03
C GLY A 463 7.65 10.51 2.99
N THR A 464 7.40 11.81 2.87
CA THR A 464 8.16 12.73 2.02
C THR A 464 9.38 13.28 2.77
N ASP A 465 10.25 13.99 2.04
CA ASP A 465 11.37 14.74 2.62
C ASP A 465 10.93 15.98 3.43
N LYS A 466 9.60 16.23 3.55
CA LYS A 466 8.99 17.27 4.38
C LYS A 466 8.27 16.73 5.61
N PHE A 467 7.68 15.52 5.53
CA PHE A 467 6.98 14.88 6.65
C PHE A 467 6.85 13.36 6.48
N SER A 468 6.94 12.61 7.59
CA SER A 468 6.53 11.20 7.70
C SER A 468 5.04 11.01 7.37
N ARG A 469 4.67 9.81 6.89
CA ARG A 469 3.25 9.46 6.69
C ARG A 469 2.63 9.07 8.03
N ILE A 470 1.44 9.59 8.34
CA ILE A 470 0.68 9.23 9.55
C ILE A 470 -0.65 8.60 9.14
N ILE A 471 -0.71 7.27 9.04
CA ILE A 471 -1.96 6.55 8.77
C ILE A 471 -2.75 6.41 10.09
N ARG A 472 -4.08 6.55 10.02
CA ARG A 472 -4.96 6.61 11.19
C ARG A 472 -6.09 5.58 11.07
N PHE A 473 -6.39 4.89 12.17
CA PHE A 473 -7.43 3.87 12.25
C PHE A 473 -8.30 4.09 13.48
N ILE A 474 -9.59 3.76 13.38
CA ILE A 474 -10.45 3.54 14.56
C ILE A 474 -11.04 2.14 14.45
N TYR A 475 -10.93 1.35 15.53
CA TYR A 475 -11.51 0.01 15.58
C TYR A 475 -12.28 -0.26 16.88
N SER A 476 -13.19 -1.21 16.79
CA SER A 476 -13.89 -1.81 17.92
C SER A 476 -14.13 -3.28 17.60
N LEU A 477 -13.45 -4.17 18.32
CA LEU A 477 -13.34 -5.59 18.00
C LEU A 477 -13.41 -6.45 19.27
N PRO A 478 -13.65 -7.78 19.15
CA PRO A 478 -13.41 -8.73 20.23
C PRO A 478 -11.96 -8.65 20.76
N SER A 479 -11.77 -8.96 22.04
CA SER A 479 -10.47 -8.81 22.71
C SER A 479 -9.34 -9.60 22.03
N SER A 480 -9.64 -10.77 21.47
CA SER A 480 -8.70 -11.64 20.74
C SER A 480 -8.06 -10.96 19.52
N PHE A 481 -8.84 -10.23 18.73
CA PHE A 481 -8.30 -9.41 17.63
C PHE A 481 -7.54 -8.18 18.12
N SER A 482 -7.93 -7.64 19.27
CA SER A 482 -7.42 -6.34 19.72
C SER A 482 -5.94 -6.35 20.08
N THR A 483 -5.39 -7.48 20.51
CA THR A 483 -3.96 -7.70 20.81
C THR A 483 -3.14 -7.99 19.56
N LEU A 484 -3.68 -8.73 18.59
CA LEU A 484 -3.03 -8.96 17.29
C LEU A 484 -2.77 -7.63 16.57
N LEU A 485 -3.74 -6.71 16.65
CA LEU A 485 -3.64 -5.34 16.12
C LEU A 485 -2.61 -4.43 16.82
N GLU A 486 -1.93 -4.87 17.88
CA GLU A 486 -0.83 -4.15 18.54
C GLU A 486 0.56 -4.60 18.02
N SER A 487 0.59 -5.41 16.96
CA SER A 487 1.81 -6.01 16.38
C SER A 487 2.27 -5.35 15.07
N TRP A 488 3.58 -5.40 14.82
CA TRP A 488 4.16 -5.27 13.49
C TRP A 488 4.24 -6.63 12.78
N ILE A 489 4.18 -6.62 11.45
CA ILE A 489 4.26 -7.79 10.58
C ILE A 489 5.44 -7.61 9.62
N ALA A 490 6.34 -8.59 9.60
CA ALA A 490 7.39 -8.80 8.62
C ALA A 490 6.81 -9.52 7.39
N VAL A 491 6.86 -8.89 6.22
CA VAL A 491 6.30 -9.41 4.95
C VAL A 491 7.42 -9.93 4.06
N PRO A 492 7.53 -11.25 3.79
CA PRO A 492 8.56 -11.81 2.93
C PRO A 492 8.50 -11.33 1.46
N LYS A 493 9.63 -11.38 0.77
CA LYS A 493 9.71 -11.40 -0.70
C LYS A 493 9.37 -12.82 -1.17
N CYS A 494 8.55 -12.96 -2.21
CA CYS A 494 8.39 -14.24 -2.90
C CYS A 494 9.54 -14.42 -3.91
N THR A 495 10.67 -14.96 -3.46
CA THR A 495 11.91 -15.06 -4.25
C THR A 495 12.65 -16.36 -3.91
N ARG A 496 13.15 -17.08 -4.93
CA ARG A 496 13.96 -18.29 -4.74
C ARG A 496 15.40 -17.90 -4.41
N MET A 497 15.91 -18.36 -3.25
CA MET A 497 17.29 -18.11 -2.82
C MET A 497 18.23 -19.22 -3.31
N ILE A 498 18.55 -19.23 -4.61
CA ILE A 498 19.46 -20.20 -5.22
C ILE A 498 20.91 -19.69 -5.11
N GLY A 499 21.80 -20.48 -4.51
CA GLY A 499 23.19 -20.08 -4.32
C GLY A 499 23.39 -18.99 -3.25
N THR A 500 22.46 -18.91 -2.28
CA THR A 500 22.52 -17.99 -1.14
C THR A 500 22.80 -18.77 0.13
N LEU A 501 23.75 -18.31 0.94
CA LEU A 501 24.05 -18.88 2.26
C LEU A 501 22.85 -18.72 3.20
N PHE A 502 22.76 -19.59 4.21
CA PHE A 502 21.74 -19.55 5.26
C PHE A 502 20.32 -19.66 4.70
N SER A 503 20.17 -20.33 3.56
CA SER A 503 18.92 -20.61 2.86
C SER A 503 18.21 -21.86 3.39
N LYS A 504 18.95 -22.82 3.94
CA LYS A 504 18.44 -24.03 4.61
C LYS A 504 17.64 -23.63 5.89
N ARG A 505 16.59 -24.38 6.23
CA ARG A 505 15.80 -24.24 7.47
C ARG A 505 15.38 -25.61 7.99
N ASP A 506 15.26 -25.75 9.31
CA ASP A 506 14.77 -26.96 9.96
C ASP A 506 13.24 -26.98 10.14
N ASN A 507 12.71 -28.08 10.69
CA ASN A 507 11.28 -28.27 10.97
C ASN A 507 10.71 -27.32 12.04
N THR A 508 11.55 -26.53 12.71
CA THR A 508 11.15 -25.50 13.69
C THR A 508 11.25 -24.08 13.13
N GLY A 509 11.68 -23.94 11.86
CA GLY A 509 11.88 -22.65 11.20
C GLY A 509 13.22 -21.99 11.51
N ARG A 510 14.14 -22.67 12.19
CA ARG A 510 15.47 -22.16 12.56
C ARG A 510 16.50 -22.45 11.48
N LEU A 511 17.60 -21.71 11.50
CA LEU A 511 18.76 -21.95 10.64
C LEU A 511 19.30 -23.37 10.87
N THR A 512 19.43 -24.13 9.80
CA THR A 512 20.11 -25.43 9.85
C THR A 512 21.60 -25.20 10.12
N ILE A 513 22.10 -25.70 11.25
CA ILE A 513 23.55 -25.70 11.53
C ILE A 513 24.18 -26.79 10.65
N PRO A 514 25.22 -26.48 9.83
CA PRO A 514 25.81 -27.48 8.95
C PRO A 514 26.62 -28.54 9.73
N PRO A 515 26.72 -29.80 9.23
CA PRO A 515 27.51 -30.84 9.88
C PRO A 515 29.00 -30.52 9.92
N ASN A 516 29.67 -30.85 11.03
CA ASN A 516 31.11 -30.59 11.23
C ASN A 516 32.01 -31.35 10.24
N ASP A 517 31.53 -32.49 9.75
CA ASP A 517 32.13 -33.40 8.80
C ASP A 517 31.69 -33.14 7.33
N SER A 518 30.79 -32.19 7.09
CA SER A 518 30.33 -31.86 5.74
C SER A 518 31.43 -31.18 4.92
N THR A 519 31.77 -31.79 3.77
CA THR A 519 32.70 -31.25 2.78
C THR A 519 32.00 -30.42 1.69
N GLU A 520 30.68 -30.18 1.79
CA GLU A 520 30.01 -29.23 0.88
C GLU A 520 30.57 -27.82 1.12
N PHE A 521 31.03 -27.15 0.04
CA PHE A 521 31.55 -25.78 0.13
C PHE A 521 30.58 -24.81 0.83
N GLN A 522 29.26 -24.94 0.61
CA GLN A 522 28.26 -24.16 1.34
C GLN A 522 28.36 -24.37 2.86
N ASP A 523 28.42 -25.62 3.31
CA ASP A 523 28.44 -25.99 4.72
C ASP A 523 29.77 -25.62 5.41
N VAL A 524 30.88 -25.59 4.66
CA VAL A 524 32.17 -25.06 5.14
C VAL A 524 32.09 -23.54 5.35
N ILE A 525 31.57 -22.80 4.37
CA ILE A 525 31.41 -21.34 4.45
C ILE A 525 30.44 -20.97 5.59
N GLU A 526 29.30 -21.65 5.68
CA GLU A 526 28.28 -21.37 6.69
C GLU A 526 28.80 -21.64 8.11
N ARG A 527 29.62 -22.67 8.33
CA ARG A 527 30.26 -22.91 9.64
C ARG A 527 31.24 -21.81 10.03
N HIS A 528 32.20 -21.46 9.16
CA HIS A 528 33.17 -20.39 9.45
C HIS A 528 32.48 -19.06 9.83
N ILE A 529 31.43 -18.70 9.10
CA ILE A 529 30.63 -17.50 9.39
C ILE A 529 29.83 -17.68 10.69
N LEU A 530 29.25 -18.85 10.96
CA LEU A 530 28.54 -19.12 12.21
C LEU A 530 29.47 -19.15 13.43
N ASP A 531 30.78 -19.35 13.27
CA ASP A 531 31.77 -19.24 14.34
C ASP A 531 32.15 -17.79 14.65
N HIS A 532 32.40 -16.97 13.63
CA HIS A 532 32.92 -15.59 13.79
C HIS A 532 31.83 -14.50 13.82
N CYS A 533 30.69 -14.74 13.16
CA CYS A 533 29.65 -13.75 12.92
C CYS A 533 28.28 -14.16 13.50
N SER A 534 27.35 -13.22 13.50
CA SER A 534 25.91 -13.45 13.60
C SER A 534 25.27 -13.07 12.26
N VAL A 535 24.38 -13.94 11.74
CA VAL A 535 23.63 -13.69 10.52
C VAL A 535 22.50 -12.71 10.82
N LEU A 536 22.52 -11.52 10.20
CA LEU A 536 21.49 -10.51 10.42
C LEU A 536 20.41 -10.52 9.33
N THR A 537 20.81 -10.72 8.08
CA THR A 537 19.87 -10.88 6.93
C THR A 537 20.40 -11.93 5.96
N LEU A 538 19.49 -12.54 5.19
CA LEU A 538 19.84 -13.54 4.18
C LEU A 538 20.18 -12.94 2.81
N ASP A 539 19.70 -11.72 2.56
CA ASP A 539 19.80 -10.99 1.30
C ASP A 539 20.22 -9.53 1.58
N GLN A 540 20.69 -8.84 0.54
CA GLN A 540 20.94 -7.39 0.59
C GLN A 540 19.68 -6.63 0.15
N ARG A 541 19.60 -5.34 0.52
CA ARG A 541 18.57 -4.38 0.02
C ARG A 541 17.11 -4.82 0.28
N CYS A 542 16.89 -5.81 1.16
CA CYS A 542 15.59 -6.15 1.76
C CYS A 542 15.23 -5.19 2.91
N ALA A 543 13.97 -5.20 3.36
CA ALA A 543 13.49 -4.24 4.35
C ALA A 543 14.17 -4.42 5.72
N ASP A 544 14.45 -5.66 6.12
CA ASP A 544 15.26 -6.03 7.29
C ASP A 544 16.70 -5.50 7.18
N TRP A 545 17.33 -5.57 6.00
CA TRP A 545 18.69 -5.03 5.77
C TRP A 545 18.76 -3.52 5.98
N PHE A 546 17.80 -2.77 5.41
CA PHE A 546 17.71 -1.32 5.61
C PHE A 546 17.42 -0.93 7.08
N VAL A 547 16.81 -1.80 7.88
CA VAL A 547 16.64 -1.58 9.32
C VAL A 547 17.92 -1.93 10.06
N LEU A 548 18.39 -3.18 9.99
CA LEU A 548 19.45 -3.71 10.85
C LEU A 548 20.83 -3.07 10.60
N ARG A 549 21.03 -2.47 9.42
CA ARG A 549 22.21 -1.64 9.07
C ARG A 549 22.29 -0.32 9.87
N GLN A 550 21.16 0.17 10.39
CA GLN A 550 21.15 1.31 11.31
C GLN A 550 21.85 0.94 12.61
N PHE A 551 22.43 1.93 13.31
CA PHE A 551 23.21 1.72 14.54
C PHE A 551 24.40 0.75 14.39
N ARG A 552 24.92 0.55 13.18
CA ARG A 552 26.09 -0.28 12.89
C ARG A 552 27.10 0.42 11.99
N VAL A 553 28.38 0.08 12.17
CA VAL A 553 29.45 0.47 11.27
C VAL A 553 29.49 -0.52 10.11
N THR A 554 29.28 -0.01 8.90
CA THR A 554 29.39 -0.77 7.64
C THR A 554 30.50 -0.20 6.76
N GLY A 555 30.98 -0.95 5.77
CA GLY A 555 32.25 -0.69 5.05
C GLY A 555 32.52 0.77 4.66
N THR A 556 31.55 1.49 4.09
CA THR A 556 31.70 2.91 3.72
C THR A 556 31.91 3.84 4.92
N SER A 557 31.31 3.55 6.08
CA SER A 557 31.53 4.28 7.34
C SER A 557 32.82 3.85 8.02
N ALA A 558 33.16 2.55 7.96
CA ALA A 558 34.42 2.02 8.47
C ALA A 558 35.61 2.66 7.76
N GLY A 559 35.58 2.72 6.43
CA GLY A 559 36.63 3.34 5.63
C GLY A 559 36.86 4.81 6.00
N LYS A 560 35.80 5.59 6.27
CA LYS A 560 35.96 6.99 6.75
C LYS A 560 36.74 7.08 8.07
N ILE A 561 36.54 6.13 9.00
CA ILE A 561 37.30 6.06 10.27
C ILE A 561 38.75 5.64 10.00
N LEU A 562 38.94 4.58 9.21
CA LEU A 562 40.26 4.05 8.88
C LEU A 562 41.13 5.08 8.15
N HIS A 563 40.59 5.78 7.15
CA HIS A 563 41.30 6.87 6.46
C HIS A 563 41.63 8.08 7.35
N ALA A 564 41.03 8.20 8.54
CA ALA A 564 41.33 9.25 9.52
C ALA A 564 42.36 8.80 10.58
N ASN A 565 42.95 7.61 10.46
CA ASN A 565 43.96 7.08 11.38
C ASN A 565 45.32 6.94 10.69
N ASP A 566 46.35 7.61 11.20
CA ASP A 566 47.65 7.71 10.52
C ASP A 566 48.39 6.37 10.41
N ALA A 567 48.35 5.52 11.45
CA ALA A 567 48.96 4.18 11.39
C ALA A 567 48.31 3.29 10.32
N PHE A 568 47.00 3.39 10.12
CA PHE A 568 46.33 2.76 8.98
C PHE A 568 46.82 3.34 7.65
N ARG A 569 46.88 4.68 7.50
CA ARG A 569 47.32 5.35 6.27
C ARG A 569 48.74 4.94 5.89
N GLU A 570 49.65 4.85 6.85
CA GLU A 570 51.05 4.44 6.67
C GLU A 570 51.12 3.01 6.09
N MET A 571 50.49 2.03 6.74
CA MET A 571 50.47 0.64 6.29
C MET A 571 49.91 0.47 4.87
N VAL A 572 48.80 1.14 4.55
CA VAL A 572 48.20 1.07 3.20
C VAL A 572 48.88 2.02 2.19
N GLY A 573 49.91 2.75 2.61
CA GLY A 573 50.72 3.65 1.79
C GLY A 573 49.95 4.83 1.17
N LEU A 574 48.99 5.39 1.93
CA LEU A 574 48.29 6.63 1.61
C LEU A 574 49.09 7.86 2.09
N SER A 575 48.98 8.97 1.36
CA SER A 575 49.62 10.25 1.70
C SER A 575 49.13 10.86 3.03
N GLU A 576 49.69 11.99 3.47
CA GLU A 576 49.23 12.75 4.63
C GLU A 576 47.71 13.09 4.60
N PRO A 577 47.06 13.27 5.78
CA PRO A 577 45.63 13.49 5.87
C PRO A 577 45.16 14.84 5.31
N THR A 578 44.10 14.80 4.50
CA THR A 578 43.37 15.98 4.00
C THR A 578 42.19 16.39 4.88
N CYS A 579 42.06 15.82 6.08
CA CYS A 579 40.93 16.03 6.98
C CYS A 579 41.42 16.43 8.38
N THR A 580 40.79 17.44 8.98
CA THR A 580 40.96 17.80 10.39
C THR A 580 40.39 16.72 11.31
N GLU A 581 40.94 16.57 12.52
CA GLU A 581 40.37 15.71 13.56
C GLU A 581 38.86 15.94 13.73
N GLN A 582 38.09 14.86 13.77
CA GLN A 582 36.64 14.91 14.00
C GLN A 582 36.32 14.56 15.45
N THR A 583 35.50 15.38 16.11
CA THR A 583 35.03 15.09 17.45
C THR A 583 34.09 13.87 17.46
N LEU A 584 33.90 13.25 18.62
CA LEU A 584 32.94 12.14 18.77
C LEU A 584 31.50 12.58 18.41
N GLN A 585 31.14 13.85 18.62
CA GLN A 585 29.87 14.41 18.20
C GLN A 585 29.75 14.54 16.67
N GLN A 586 30.80 15.03 15.99
CA GLN A 586 30.84 15.08 14.52
C GLN A 586 30.80 13.67 13.91
N SER A 587 31.49 12.72 14.54
CA SER A 587 31.47 11.29 14.17
C SER A 587 30.05 10.71 14.29
N LEU A 588 29.35 10.98 15.40
CA LEU A 588 27.95 10.56 15.61
C LEU A 588 27.01 11.18 14.57
N LEU A 589 27.17 12.46 14.25
CA LEU A 589 26.39 13.15 13.21
C LEU A 589 26.61 12.51 11.82
N SER A 590 27.86 12.17 11.48
CA SER A 590 28.22 11.47 10.23
C SER A 590 27.56 10.07 10.16
N PHE A 591 27.52 9.33 11.26
CA PHE A 591 26.78 8.07 11.36
C PHE A 591 25.26 8.25 11.22
N VAL A 592 24.68 9.22 11.91
CA VAL A 592 23.23 9.52 11.88
C VAL A 592 22.77 9.92 10.47
N GLN A 593 23.57 10.72 9.75
CA GLN A 593 23.35 11.03 8.34
C GLN A 593 23.46 9.78 7.44
N THR A 594 24.38 8.86 7.73
CA THR A 594 24.56 7.63 6.96
C THR A 594 23.45 6.59 7.23
N TRP A 595 22.95 6.49 8.46
CA TRP A 595 21.90 5.54 8.85
C TRP A 595 20.49 5.99 8.44
N PHE A 596 20.21 7.29 8.47
CA PHE A 596 18.84 7.82 8.30
C PHE A 596 18.71 8.81 7.12
N GLY A 597 19.74 8.93 6.27
CA GLY A 597 19.75 9.81 5.11
C GLY A 597 18.59 9.55 4.14
N GLY A 598 17.97 10.62 3.64
CA GLY A 598 16.76 10.56 2.82
C GLY A 598 16.94 9.96 1.42
N GLY A 599 18.17 9.76 0.97
CA GLY A 599 18.50 9.27 -0.38
C GLY A 599 17.74 8.00 -0.76
N ARG A 600 17.19 7.99 -1.98
CA ARG A 600 16.83 6.75 -2.69
C ARG A 600 18.11 6.11 -3.24
N SER A 601 18.04 4.85 -3.66
CA SER A 601 19.11 4.26 -4.48
C SER A 601 19.39 5.19 -5.67
N THR A 602 20.63 5.66 -5.79
CA THR A 602 21.02 6.53 -6.90
C THR A 602 21.02 5.73 -8.21
N GLU A 603 20.94 6.40 -9.36
CA GLU A 603 21.00 5.72 -10.65
C GLU A 603 22.24 4.80 -10.79
N PRO A 604 23.47 5.20 -10.39
CA PRO A 604 24.61 4.28 -10.33
C PRO A 604 24.40 3.05 -9.43
N MET A 605 23.70 3.17 -8.30
CA MET A 605 23.38 2.02 -7.45
C MET A 605 22.38 1.08 -8.12
N MET A 606 21.38 1.61 -8.83
CA MET A 606 20.40 0.79 -9.57
C MET A 606 21.05 0.07 -10.75
N ARG A 607 21.94 0.76 -11.48
CA ARG A 607 22.72 0.19 -12.59
C ARG A 607 23.70 -0.89 -12.13
N GLY A 608 24.42 -0.65 -11.01
CA GLY A 608 25.23 -1.68 -10.35
C GLY A 608 24.41 -2.91 -9.93
N THR A 609 23.25 -2.69 -9.28
CA THR A 609 22.32 -3.77 -8.88
C THR A 609 21.89 -4.64 -10.06
N ALA A 610 21.67 -4.04 -11.24
CA ALA A 610 21.28 -4.77 -12.44
C ALA A 610 22.44 -5.57 -13.08
N ASN A 611 23.69 -5.11 -12.88
CA ASN A 611 24.90 -5.69 -13.47
C ASN A 611 25.46 -6.88 -12.65
N GLU A 612 25.26 -6.87 -11.32
CA GLU A 612 25.76 -7.88 -10.37
C GLU A 612 25.58 -9.35 -10.84
N PRO A 613 24.41 -9.81 -11.35
CA PRO A 613 24.25 -11.21 -11.76
C PRO A 613 25.17 -11.64 -12.92
N ALA A 614 25.44 -10.73 -13.87
CA ALA A 614 26.31 -11.01 -15.01
C ALA A 614 27.79 -11.05 -14.57
N VAL A 615 28.19 -10.14 -13.68
CA VAL A 615 29.53 -10.10 -13.09
C VAL A 615 29.79 -11.36 -12.24
N VAL A 616 28.83 -11.78 -11.42
CA VAL A 616 28.91 -13.01 -10.63
C VAL A 616 29.01 -14.26 -11.52
N ALA A 617 28.25 -14.32 -12.62
CA ALA A 617 28.36 -15.43 -13.58
C ALA A 617 29.75 -15.51 -14.23
N SER A 618 30.35 -14.35 -14.57
CA SER A 618 31.71 -14.29 -15.13
C SER A 618 32.81 -14.57 -14.10
N LEU A 619 32.62 -14.19 -12.83
CA LEU A 619 33.55 -14.56 -11.75
C LEU A 619 33.53 -16.06 -11.47
N LYS A 620 32.33 -16.68 -11.49
CA LYS A 620 32.14 -18.14 -11.35
C LYS A 620 32.75 -18.98 -12.47
N SER A 621 33.23 -18.39 -13.57
CA SER A 621 33.94 -19.11 -14.64
C SER A 621 35.46 -18.92 -14.60
N LYS A 622 36.02 -18.31 -13.54
CA LYS A 622 37.47 -18.23 -13.32
C LYS A 622 37.94 -19.50 -12.61
N ALA A 623 38.97 -20.17 -13.14
CA ALA A 623 39.43 -21.49 -12.65
C ALA A 623 39.70 -21.53 -11.13
N PHE A 624 40.39 -20.51 -10.60
CA PHE A 624 40.73 -20.40 -9.17
C PHE A 624 39.53 -20.20 -8.23
N VAL A 625 38.29 -20.06 -8.73
CA VAL A 625 37.07 -19.83 -7.94
C VAL A 625 36.27 -21.13 -7.86
N GLN A 626 36.55 -21.94 -6.85
CA GLN A 626 35.93 -23.26 -6.65
C GLN A 626 34.45 -23.16 -6.26
N ALA A 627 34.06 -22.09 -5.55
CA ALA A 627 32.66 -21.80 -5.26
C ALA A 627 32.39 -20.30 -5.05
N PHE A 628 31.14 -19.87 -5.21
CA PHE A 628 30.66 -18.54 -4.82
C PHE A 628 29.17 -18.59 -4.43
N TYR A 629 28.85 -17.94 -3.31
CA TYR A 629 27.49 -17.80 -2.78
C TYR A 629 27.22 -16.34 -2.41
N SER A 630 25.96 -15.90 -2.55
CA SER A 630 25.51 -14.62 -2.01
C SER A 630 25.13 -14.74 -0.53
N CYS A 631 25.18 -13.62 0.20
CA CYS A 631 24.59 -13.53 1.53
C CYS A 631 24.09 -12.10 1.79
N GLY A 632 23.32 -11.93 2.87
CA GLY A 632 22.94 -10.62 3.38
C GLY A 632 23.99 -10.02 4.30
N MET A 633 23.53 -9.35 5.34
CA MET A 633 24.38 -8.68 6.31
C MET A 633 24.81 -9.62 7.44
N LEU A 634 26.10 -9.56 7.77
CA LEU A 634 26.76 -10.34 8.82
C LEU A 634 27.42 -9.37 9.81
N SER A 635 27.32 -9.64 11.12
CA SER A 635 27.99 -8.83 12.16
C SER A 635 28.95 -9.64 13.01
N MET A 636 30.11 -9.07 13.34
CA MET A 636 31.15 -9.75 14.14
C MET A 636 30.64 -10.06 15.55
N LYS A 637 30.68 -11.32 16.01
CA LYS A 637 30.16 -11.71 17.35
C LYS A 637 30.82 -10.92 18.48
N ALA A 638 32.14 -10.77 18.42
CA ALA A 638 32.93 -10.07 19.45
C ALA A 638 32.64 -8.55 19.52
N LYS A 639 32.08 -7.97 18.45
CA LYS A 639 31.78 -6.54 18.31
C LYS A 639 30.51 -6.36 17.46
N PRO A 640 29.28 -6.62 17.98
CA PRO A 640 28.05 -6.66 17.18
C PRO A 640 27.66 -5.35 16.45
N TRP A 641 28.35 -4.25 16.78
CA TRP A 641 28.26 -2.96 16.10
C TRP A 641 29.10 -2.87 14.82
N LEU A 642 30.03 -3.79 14.55
CA LEU A 642 30.70 -3.99 13.25
C LEU A 642 29.86 -4.96 12.39
N ALA A 643 29.54 -4.56 11.16
CA ALA A 643 28.87 -5.45 10.19
C ALA A 643 29.29 -5.18 8.74
N CYS A 644 29.24 -6.22 7.91
CA CYS A 644 29.50 -6.14 6.47
C CYS A 644 28.33 -6.75 5.68
N SER A 645 28.30 -6.49 4.38
CA SER A 645 27.38 -7.12 3.43
C SER A 645 28.18 -7.33 2.15
N PRO A 646 28.97 -8.42 2.08
CA PRO A 646 29.77 -8.70 0.90
C PRO A 646 28.86 -8.99 -0.28
N ASP A 647 29.31 -8.68 -1.50
CA ASP A 647 28.55 -8.98 -2.72
C ASP A 647 28.53 -10.49 -3.00
N GLY A 648 29.50 -11.22 -2.43
CA GLY A 648 29.40 -12.64 -2.14
C GLY A 648 30.57 -13.15 -1.31
N ILE A 649 30.53 -14.43 -0.99
CA ILE A 649 31.63 -15.16 -0.35
C ILE A 649 31.99 -16.33 -1.25
N ALA A 650 33.28 -16.45 -1.53
CA ALA A 650 33.86 -17.42 -2.43
C ALA A 650 34.80 -18.36 -1.68
N ILE A 651 35.03 -19.54 -2.28
CA ILE A 651 36.20 -20.37 -1.96
C ILE A 651 37.13 -20.29 -3.17
N ILE A 652 38.40 -20.01 -2.88
CA ILE A 652 39.48 -19.92 -3.87
C ILE A 652 40.50 -21.02 -3.67
N GLU A 653 41.20 -21.38 -4.73
CA GLU A 653 42.34 -22.29 -4.68
C GLU A 653 43.64 -21.52 -4.96
N LEU A 654 44.60 -21.59 -4.02
CA LEU A 654 45.89 -20.90 -4.11
C LEU A 654 46.92 -21.66 -4.95
N LEU A 655 46.79 -22.99 -5.06
CA LEU A 655 47.66 -23.82 -5.89
C LEU A 655 47.48 -23.49 -7.38
N ASP A 656 46.22 -23.30 -7.82
CA ASP A 656 45.84 -22.81 -9.16
C ASP A 656 46.46 -21.45 -9.52
N LEU A 657 46.93 -20.70 -8.50
CA LEU A 657 47.54 -19.37 -8.63
C LEU A 657 49.06 -19.38 -8.39
N GLY A 658 49.65 -20.53 -8.06
CA GLY A 658 51.08 -20.63 -7.69
C GLY A 658 51.44 -19.89 -6.40
N LEU A 659 50.46 -19.64 -5.53
CA LEU A 659 50.62 -18.91 -4.27
C LEU A 659 50.90 -19.81 -3.06
N CYS A 660 50.85 -21.13 -3.24
CA CYS A 660 51.17 -22.14 -2.24
C CYS A 660 51.98 -23.30 -2.88
N SER A 661 52.68 -24.07 -2.06
CA SER A 661 53.45 -25.26 -2.48
C SER A 661 52.61 -26.54 -2.42
N GLU A 662 52.87 -27.49 -3.32
CA GLU A 662 52.20 -28.81 -3.36
C GLU A 662 52.31 -29.59 -2.03
N GLU A 663 53.35 -29.35 -1.23
CA GLU A 663 53.54 -29.98 0.10
C GLU A 663 52.55 -29.47 1.18
N SER A 664 51.73 -28.46 0.87
CA SER A 664 50.84 -27.75 1.81
C SER A 664 49.34 -27.89 1.46
N GLU A 665 48.90 -29.05 0.99
CA GLU A 665 47.51 -29.31 0.55
C GLU A 665 46.41 -28.81 1.52
N THR A 666 46.66 -28.83 2.84
CA THR A 666 45.68 -28.38 3.86
C THR A 666 45.49 -26.86 3.96
N GLU A 667 46.34 -26.06 3.32
CA GLU A 667 46.24 -24.58 3.33
C GLU A 667 45.96 -24.00 1.93
N SER A 668 45.88 -24.84 0.89
CA SER A 668 45.75 -24.41 -0.51
C SER A 668 44.38 -23.77 -0.80
N THR A 669 43.30 -24.40 -0.32
CA THR A 669 41.93 -23.89 -0.45
C THR A 669 41.63 -22.85 0.64
N GLN A 670 41.23 -21.63 0.24
CA GLN A 670 41.01 -20.50 1.15
C GLN A 670 39.63 -19.86 1.03
N LEU A 671 39.15 -19.30 2.15
CA LEU A 671 37.89 -18.57 2.22
C LEU A 671 38.09 -17.10 1.82
N CYS A 672 37.27 -16.60 0.89
CA CYS A 672 37.49 -15.30 0.26
C CYS A 672 36.24 -14.40 0.29
N SER A 673 36.42 -13.16 0.75
CA SER A 673 35.44 -12.08 0.62
C SER A 673 35.32 -11.62 -0.84
N VAL A 674 34.15 -11.17 -1.30
CA VAL A 674 34.01 -10.56 -2.64
C VAL A 674 33.36 -9.17 -2.57
N GLU A 675 33.94 -8.22 -3.31
CA GLU A 675 33.47 -6.84 -3.49
C GLU A 675 33.41 -6.51 -4.99
N ILE A 676 32.27 -6.02 -5.48
CA ILE A 676 32.01 -5.75 -6.89
C ILE A 676 31.71 -4.27 -7.10
N LYS A 677 32.52 -3.59 -7.91
CA LYS A 677 32.35 -2.18 -8.26
C LYS A 677 32.03 -2.00 -9.74
N THR A 678 30.76 -1.71 -10.04
CA THR A 678 30.36 -1.21 -11.36
C THR A 678 30.70 0.28 -11.46
N ASN A 679 31.62 0.62 -12.37
CA ASN A 679 32.01 1.97 -12.70
C ASN A 679 30.91 2.60 -13.60
N VAL A 680 30.35 3.74 -13.17
CA VAL A 680 29.28 4.45 -13.91
C VAL A 680 29.66 5.91 -14.19
N ALA A 681 30.45 6.54 -13.33
CA ALA A 681 30.99 7.88 -13.57
C ALA A 681 32.17 7.83 -14.55
N GLN A 682 32.26 8.80 -15.46
CA GLN A 682 33.29 8.84 -16.51
C GLN A 682 34.71 8.75 -15.94
N SER A 683 35.04 9.50 -14.88
CA SER A 683 36.36 9.46 -14.24
C SER A 683 36.71 8.12 -13.58
N SER A 684 35.71 7.35 -13.14
CA SER A 684 35.90 5.98 -12.65
C SER A 684 36.12 5.01 -13.82
N LEU A 685 35.35 5.17 -14.91
CA LEU A 685 35.49 4.40 -16.15
C LEU A 685 36.86 4.62 -16.79
N ASP A 686 37.29 5.87 -17.01
CA ASP A 686 38.59 6.20 -17.63
C ASP A 686 39.76 5.60 -16.84
N ARG A 687 39.73 5.71 -15.51
CA ARG A 687 40.75 5.11 -14.62
C ARG A 687 40.73 3.59 -14.67
N ALA A 688 39.56 2.97 -14.78
CA ALA A 688 39.44 1.51 -14.83
C ALA A 688 39.79 0.93 -16.22
N LEU A 689 39.50 1.67 -17.29
CA LEU A 689 39.94 1.36 -18.66
C LEU A 689 41.47 1.34 -18.76
N GLY A 690 42.15 2.34 -18.17
CA GLY A 690 43.62 2.38 -18.06
C GLY A 690 44.26 1.29 -17.19
N LEU A 691 43.45 0.42 -16.57
CA LEU A 691 43.85 -0.73 -15.75
C LEU A 691 43.24 -2.06 -16.25
N THR A 692 42.60 -2.07 -17.43
CA THR A 692 41.90 -3.25 -17.94
C THR A 692 42.88 -4.40 -18.24
N THR A 693 42.59 -5.58 -17.73
CA THR A 693 43.33 -6.83 -18.01
C THR A 693 42.41 -8.06 -17.88
N ALA A 694 42.67 -9.08 -18.69
CA ALA A 694 41.98 -10.37 -18.60
C ALA A 694 42.51 -11.24 -17.43
N ASP A 695 43.77 -11.02 -17.05
CA ASP A 695 44.52 -11.78 -16.05
C ASP A 695 44.04 -11.46 -14.62
N LEU A 696 44.33 -12.36 -13.68
CA LEU A 696 44.18 -12.05 -12.26
C LEU A 696 45.37 -11.22 -11.78
N VAL A 697 45.11 -10.10 -11.13
CA VAL A 697 46.15 -9.36 -10.38
C VAL A 697 46.19 -9.89 -8.96
N THR A 698 47.34 -10.37 -8.49
CA THR A 698 47.58 -10.74 -7.08
C THR A 698 48.38 -9.64 -6.38
N CYS A 699 48.01 -9.25 -5.16
CA CYS A 699 48.77 -8.27 -4.38
C CYS A 699 48.59 -8.41 -2.86
N GLU A 700 49.54 -7.86 -2.11
CA GLU A 700 49.45 -7.69 -0.66
C GLU A 700 49.02 -6.26 -0.28
N VAL A 701 48.26 -6.14 0.81
CA VAL A 701 47.85 -4.84 1.34
C VAL A 701 49.05 -3.96 1.67
N GLY A 702 49.12 -2.81 1.00
CA GLY A 702 50.21 -1.84 1.12
C GLY A 702 51.27 -1.93 0.02
N ASP A 703 51.26 -2.95 -0.86
CA ASP A 703 52.22 -3.04 -1.96
C ASP A 703 51.96 -2.03 -3.10
N GLN A 704 52.75 -2.08 -4.18
CA GLN A 704 52.61 -1.17 -5.32
C GLN A 704 51.40 -1.53 -6.24
N SER A 705 51.09 -2.81 -6.38
CA SER A 705 49.96 -3.32 -7.17
C SER A 705 48.64 -3.02 -6.48
N PHE A 706 48.54 -3.26 -5.17
CA PHE A 706 47.43 -2.88 -4.31
C PHE A 706 47.11 -1.38 -4.45
N ARG A 707 48.11 -0.50 -4.27
CA ARG A 707 47.96 0.96 -4.42
C ARG A 707 47.64 1.42 -5.86
N ARG A 708 47.88 0.58 -6.87
CA ARG A 708 47.56 0.87 -8.27
C ARG A 708 46.13 0.44 -8.65
N TYR A 709 45.71 -0.75 -8.24
CA TYR A 709 44.45 -1.36 -8.68
C TYR A 709 43.29 -1.17 -7.70
N ILE A 710 43.56 -1.14 -6.38
CA ILE A 710 42.53 -0.89 -5.38
C ILE A 710 42.36 0.62 -5.20
N PRO A 711 41.15 1.19 -5.45
CA PRO A 711 40.93 2.62 -5.29
C PRO A 711 41.03 3.01 -3.81
N ALA A 712 41.64 4.16 -3.52
CA ALA A 712 41.84 4.62 -2.14
C ALA A 712 40.53 4.64 -1.36
N GLU A 713 39.46 5.13 -1.97
CA GLU A 713 38.09 5.19 -1.44
C GLU A 713 37.44 3.82 -1.12
N HIS A 714 38.01 2.71 -1.60
CA HIS A 714 37.52 1.35 -1.36
C HIS A 714 38.41 0.53 -0.41
N ILE A 715 39.68 0.92 -0.19
CA ILE A 715 40.63 0.22 0.70
C ILE A 715 40.01 -0.04 2.07
N GLY A 716 39.46 1.00 2.71
CA GLY A 716 38.83 0.88 4.03
C GLY A 716 37.51 0.10 4.06
N GLN A 717 36.84 -0.09 2.91
CA GLN A 717 35.67 -0.97 2.81
C GLN A 717 36.09 -2.44 2.81
N ILE A 718 37.04 -2.82 1.94
CA ILE A 718 37.44 -4.23 1.80
C ILE A 718 38.13 -4.76 3.06
N LEU A 719 38.98 -3.95 3.71
CA LEU A 719 39.66 -4.35 4.96
C LEU A 719 38.71 -4.51 6.14
N HIS A 720 37.67 -3.67 6.22
CA HIS A 720 36.58 -3.85 7.20
C HIS A 720 35.78 -5.13 6.94
N GLN A 721 35.57 -5.50 5.68
CA GLN A 721 34.86 -6.73 5.31
C GLN A 721 35.65 -7.98 5.70
N MET A 722 36.96 -7.99 5.40
CA MET A 722 37.90 -9.04 5.83
C MET A 722 37.93 -9.20 7.37
N LEU A 723 37.99 -8.08 8.10
CA LEU A 723 37.98 -8.05 9.56
C LEU A 723 36.67 -8.59 10.16
N VAL A 724 35.50 -8.27 9.59
CA VAL A 724 34.20 -8.75 10.11
C VAL A 724 33.99 -10.25 9.84
N LEU A 725 34.47 -10.74 8.70
CA LEU A 725 34.35 -12.15 8.28
C LEU A 725 35.47 -13.05 8.83
N ALA A 726 36.50 -12.47 9.44
CA ALA A 726 37.74 -13.18 9.83
C ALA A 726 38.36 -13.96 8.66
N VAL A 727 38.67 -13.27 7.55
CA VAL A 727 39.33 -13.86 6.37
C VAL A 727 40.50 -13.01 5.89
N ASN A 728 41.56 -13.67 5.40
CA ASN A 728 42.80 -13.01 4.93
C ASN A 728 42.80 -12.69 3.42
N TYR A 729 41.77 -13.09 2.67
CA TYR A 729 41.66 -12.84 1.23
C TYR A 729 40.37 -12.10 0.83
N VAL A 730 40.50 -11.20 -0.15
CA VAL A 730 39.35 -10.56 -0.83
C VAL A 730 39.56 -10.48 -2.34
N ILE A 731 38.56 -10.91 -3.11
CA ILE A 731 38.44 -10.62 -4.54
C ILE A 731 37.77 -9.25 -4.70
N TYR A 732 38.49 -8.31 -5.32
CA TYR A 732 37.96 -7.03 -5.77
C TYR A 732 37.73 -7.08 -7.28
N VAL A 733 36.48 -6.91 -7.71
CA VAL A 733 36.10 -6.88 -9.14
C VAL A 733 35.76 -5.45 -9.56
N SER A 734 36.45 -4.96 -10.59
CA SER A 734 36.12 -3.69 -11.23
C SER A 734 35.49 -3.96 -12.59
N CYS A 735 34.31 -3.39 -12.85
CA CYS A 735 33.50 -3.70 -14.03
C CYS A 735 32.78 -2.47 -14.59
N SER A 736 32.27 -2.58 -15.81
CA SER A 736 31.23 -1.73 -16.40
C SER A 736 29.97 -2.58 -16.65
N GLU A 737 28.91 -1.95 -17.13
CA GLU A 737 27.71 -2.64 -17.66
C GLU A 737 28.02 -3.51 -18.89
N SER A 738 29.21 -3.35 -19.49
CA SER A 738 29.72 -4.18 -20.59
C SER A 738 30.58 -5.37 -20.15
N GLY A 739 30.89 -5.53 -18.86
CA GLY A 739 31.65 -6.67 -18.33
C GLY A 739 32.72 -6.30 -17.30
N ILE A 740 33.51 -7.30 -16.90
CA ILE A 740 34.66 -7.12 -15.98
C ILE A 740 35.81 -6.43 -16.73
N MET A 741 36.39 -5.39 -16.12
CA MET A 741 37.60 -4.71 -16.62
C MET A 741 38.87 -5.32 -16.03
N TYR A 742 38.89 -5.61 -14.73
CA TYR A 742 39.97 -6.33 -14.05
C TYR A 742 39.48 -7.01 -12.78
N THR A 743 40.18 -8.05 -12.37
CA THR A 743 39.96 -8.77 -11.11
C THR A 743 41.25 -8.74 -10.29
N VAL A 744 41.14 -8.44 -9.00
CA VAL A 744 42.27 -8.42 -8.06
C VAL A 744 42.00 -9.39 -6.93
N LEU A 745 42.95 -10.28 -6.62
CA LEU A 745 42.99 -11.02 -5.37
C LEU A 745 43.96 -10.32 -4.43
N VAL A 746 43.45 -9.86 -3.28
CA VAL A 746 44.23 -9.16 -2.26
C VAL A 746 44.43 -10.05 -1.05
N HIS A 747 45.69 -10.23 -0.62
CA HIS A 747 46.07 -10.84 0.65
C HIS A 747 46.30 -9.78 1.73
N CYS A 748 45.82 -10.02 2.96
CA CYS A 748 45.99 -9.12 4.11
C CYS A 748 46.52 -9.86 5.34
N ASN A 749 47.66 -9.39 5.85
CA ASN A 749 48.29 -9.90 7.07
C ASN A 749 47.51 -9.47 8.34
N ASN A 750 47.44 -10.36 9.35
CA ASN A 750 46.63 -10.13 10.56
C ASN A 750 46.99 -8.84 11.33
N SER A 751 48.25 -8.44 11.35
CA SER A 751 48.71 -7.17 11.97
C SER A 751 48.04 -5.92 11.36
N VAL A 752 47.69 -5.97 10.08
CA VAL A 752 46.94 -4.91 9.40
C VAL A 752 45.48 -4.91 9.88
N LEU A 753 44.86 -6.08 10.01
CA LEU A 753 43.50 -6.25 10.51
C LEU A 753 43.38 -5.83 12.00
N ASP A 754 44.36 -6.17 12.83
CA ASP A 754 44.44 -5.74 14.24
C ASP A 754 44.55 -4.22 14.38
N THR A 755 45.32 -3.58 13.50
CA THR A 755 45.44 -2.11 13.45
C THR A 755 44.14 -1.48 12.94
N CYS A 756 43.48 -2.08 11.94
CA CYS A 756 42.13 -1.67 11.51
C CYS A 756 41.12 -1.76 12.65
N LEU A 757 41.11 -2.88 13.39
CA LEU A 757 40.26 -3.09 14.55
C LEU A 757 40.55 -2.07 15.65
N SER A 758 41.82 -1.74 15.89
CA SER A 758 42.23 -0.74 16.88
C SER A 758 41.71 0.67 16.52
N ALA A 759 41.91 1.10 15.27
CA ALA A 759 41.39 2.37 14.75
C ALA A 759 39.85 2.44 14.80
N LEU A 760 39.17 1.33 14.45
CA LEU A 760 37.71 1.25 14.54
C LEU A 760 37.20 1.30 15.97
N ASN A 761 37.84 0.60 16.94
CA ASN A 761 37.46 0.68 18.35
C ASN A 761 37.59 2.12 18.89
N ALA A 762 38.63 2.88 18.51
CA ALA A 762 38.86 4.23 19.03
C ALA A 762 37.68 5.20 18.81
N ILE A 763 37.01 5.11 17.65
CA ILE A 763 35.86 5.98 17.31
C ILE A 763 34.51 5.27 17.53
N ALA A 764 34.34 4.04 17.04
CA ALA A 764 33.02 3.42 17.00
C ALA A 764 32.59 2.77 18.32
N LEU A 765 33.52 2.42 19.22
CA LEU A 765 33.16 1.97 20.56
C LEU A 765 32.38 3.08 21.32
N PRO A 766 32.91 4.30 21.55
CA PRO A 766 32.14 5.35 22.22
C PRO A 766 30.93 5.87 21.42
N VAL A 767 30.94 5.80 20.09
CA VAL A 767 29.90 6.40 19.23
C VAL A 767 28.74 5.45 18.91
N VAL A 768 28.96 4.13 18.86
CA VAL A 768 27.99 3.15 18.30
C VAL A 768 27.67 2.00 19.26
N SER A 769 28.63 1.53 20.08
CA SER A 769 28.43 0.26 20.82
C SER A 769 27.34 0.30 21.89
N TRP A 770 26.93 1.50 22.33
CA TRP A 770 25.83 1.73 23.27
C TRP A 770 24.50 1.14 22.79
N ALA A 771 24.25 1.11 21.47
CA ALA A 771 23.01 0.59 20.89
C ALA A 771 22.90 -0.94 21.01
N HIS A 772 23.99 -1.62 21.34
CA HIS A 772 24.09 -3.09 21.42
C HIS A 772 24.26 -3.58 22.87
N GLN A 773 24.21 -2.69 23.85
CA GLN A 773 24.30 -3.06 25.27
C GLN A 773 22.94 -3.55 25.79
N PRO A 774 22.92 -4.60 26.63
CA PRO A 774 21.71 -5.03 27.32
C PRO A 774 21.30 -4.01 28.39
N GLY A 775 20.00 -3.69 28.46
CA GLY A 775 19.43 -2.83 29.51
C GLY A 775 18.69 -1.60 28.96
N PRO A 776 18.57 -0.51 29.75
CA PRO A 776 17.90 0.72 29.32
C PRO A 776 18.72 1.48 28.28
N LEU A 777 18.03 2.17 27.36
CA LEU A 777 18.63 2.99 26.31
C LEU A 777 19.52 4.11 26.89
N GLN A 778 20.83 4.00 26.70
CA GLN A 778 21.83 5.01 27.05
C GLN A 778 22.43 5.59 25.78
N ILE A 779 22.04 6.81 25.41
CA ILE A 779 22.64 7.56 24.28
C ILE A 779 23.85 8.35 24.82
N PRO A 780 24.97 8.47 24.06
CA PRO A 780 26.17 9.16 24.53
C PRO A 780 25.91 10.62 24.90
N SER A 781 26.52 11.09 25.99
CA SER A 781 26.32 12.44 26.55
C SER A 781 26.79 13.59 25.65
N PHE A 782 27.60 13.31 24.63
CA PHE A 782 28.01 14.27 23.59
C PHE A 782 27.01 14.37 22.42
N SER A 783 25.90 13.62 22.45
CA SER A 783 24.81 13.75 21.49
C SER A 783 23.97 15.00 21.79
N ASP A 784 23.73 15.84 20.78
CA ASP A 784 22.86 17.01 20.94
C ASP A 784 21.37 16.62 21.08
N THR A 785 20.53 17.58 21.45
CA THR A 785 19.10 17.37 21.72
C THR A 785 18.33 16.80 20.52
N GLU A 786 18.63 17.21 19.29
CA GLU A 786 17.89 16.77 18.10
C GLU A 786 18.37 15.41 17.62
N THR A 787 19.69 15.21 17.57
CA THR A 787 20.32 13.89 17.33
C THR A 787 19.79 12.86 18.34
N THR A 788 19.70 13.21 19.62
CA THR A 788 19.17 12.35 20.68
C THR A 788 17.71 11.95 20.42
N LYS A 789 16.83 12.89 20.04
CA LYS A 789 15.44 12.58 19.66
C LYS A 789 15.36 11.61 18.49
N VAL A 790 16.15 11.84 17.44
CA VAL A 790 16.17 10.99 16.23
C VAL A 790 16.64 9.58 16.58
N LEU A 791 17.73 9.45 17.36
CA LEU A 791 18.23 8.17 17.84
C LEU A 791 17.18 7.42 18.66
N GLN A 792 16.56 8.05 19.66
CA GLN A 792 15.47 7.45 20.46
C GLN A 792 14.29 6.97 19.59
N SER A 793 13.94 7.76 18.58
CA SER A 793 12.81 7.52 17.67
C SER A 793 13.05 6.37 16.70
N ARG A 794 14.30 6.21 16.22
CA ARG A 794 14.72 5.12 15.32
C ARG A 794 15.00 3.82 16.08
N PHE A 795 15.61 3.92 17.27
CA PHE A 795 16.00 2.78 18.10
C PHE A 795 14.83 1.90 18.50
N GLN A 796 13.65 2.47 18.75
CA GLN A 796 12.45 1.73 19.16
C GLN A 796 12.01 0.66 18.15
N PHE A 797 12.05 0.95 16.85
CA PHE A 797 11.73 -0.05 15.83
C PHE A 797 12.94 -0.93 15.48
N TRP A 798 14.16 -0.35 15.43
CA TRP A 798 15.38 -1.10 15.18
C TRP A 798 15.61 -2.22 16.20
N SER A 799 15.47 -1.92 17.50
CA SER A 799 15.69 -2.89 18.58
C SER A 799 14.66 -4.01 18.56
N LEU A 800 13.41 -3.74 18.17
CA LEU A 800 12.38 -4.78 17.98
C LEU A 800 12.81 -5.80 16.90
N VAL A 801 13.30 -5.31 15.76
CA VAL A 801 13.79 -6.15 14.65
C VAL A 801 15.10 -6.87 15.02
N ASN A 802 16.05 -6.17 15.66
CA ASN A 802 17.32 -6.75 16.11
C ASN A 802 17.13 -7.84 17.16
N ASN A 803 16.24 -7.62 18.13
CA ASN A 803 15.94 -8.61 19.18
C ASN A 803 15.22 -9.83 18.59
N TYR A 804 14.31 -9.64 17.62
CA TYR A 804 13.70 -10.76 16.91
C TYR A 804 14.76 -11.64 16.25
N VAL A 805 15.67 -11.07 15.46
CA VAL A 805 16.73 -11.84 14.77
C VAL A 805 17.68 -12.51 15.76
N THR A 806 18.04 -11.83 16.85
CA THR A 806 18.88 -12.41 17.91
C THR A 806 18.21 -13.60 18.61
N GLN A 807 16.88 -13.68 18.60
CA GLN A 807 16.11 -14.73 19.26
C GLN A 807 15.65 -15.86 18.31
N ASN A 808 15.41 -15.56 17.04
CA ASN A 808 14.68 -16.42 16.08
C ASN A 808 15.44 -16.64 14.75
N ASP A 809 16.69 -16.21 14.65
CA ASP A 809 17.50 -16.12 13.43
C ASP A 809 17.03 -15.07 12.40
N ALA A 810 17.81 -14.90 11.33
CA ALA A 810 17.53 -13.95 10.26
C ALA A 810 16.22 -14.28 9.51
N PHE A 811 15.43 -13.24 9.22
CA PHE A 811 14.22 -13.32 8.42
C PHE A 811 14.48 -13.90 7.02
N PRO A 812 13.51 -14.59 6.39
CA PRO A 812 13.49 -14.66 4.93
C PRO A 812 13.48 -13.23 4.37
N PRO A 813 14.11 -12.94 3.21
CA PRO A 813 14.30 -11.57 2.73
C PRO A 813 13.00 -10.78 2.69
N LEU A 814 12.88 -9.68 3.44
CA LEU A 814 11.61 -8.97 3.56
C LEU A 814 11.38 -7.96 2.44
N LYS A 815 10.12 -7.90 1.98
CA LYS A 815 9.60 -6.87 1.09
C LYS A 815 9.36 -5.57 1.85
N LEU A 816 8.74 -5.65 3.02
CA LEU A 816 8.41 -4.52 3.89
C LEU A 816 8.09 -4.97 5.33
N PHE A 817 8.00 -3.99 6.23
CA PHE A 817 7.29 -4.13 7.49
C PHE A 817 5.99 -3.31 7.43
N LYS A 818 4.88 -3.85 7.95
CA LYS A 818 3.58 -3.17 8.07
C LYS A 818 3.03 -3.32 9.49
N HIS A 819 2.19 -2.41 9.95
CA HIS A 819 1.45 -2.62 11.21
C HIS A 819 0.23 -3.51 10.96
N ALA A 820 -0.15 -4.32 11.95
CA ALA A 820 -1.30 -5.23 11.82
C ALA A 820 -2.62 -4.51 11.48
N SER A 821 -2.79 -3.25 11.89
CA SER A 821 -3.95 -2.41 11.52
C SER A 821 -4.07 -2.11 10.02
N GLN A 822 -3.01 -2.34 9.23
CA GLN A 822 -3.01 -2.20 7.77
C GLN A 822 -3.31 -3.52 7.04
N SER A 823 -3.68 -4.58 7.77
CA SER A 823 -3.70 -5.97 7.26
C SER A 823 -5.02 -6.73 7.48
N LEU A 824 -6.03 -6.08 8.06
CA LEU A 824 -7.40 -6.58 8.27
C LEU A 824 -8.40 -5.58 7.65
#